data_AF-A0A0U1M8M7-F1
#
_entry.id   AF-A0A0U1M8M7-F1
#
_cell.length_a   1.000
_cell.length_b   1.000
_cell.length_c   1.000
_cell.angle_alpha   90.00
_cell.angle_beta   90.00
_cell.angle_gamma   90.00
#
_symmetry.space_group_name_H-M   'P 1'
#
loop_
_entity.id
_entity.type
_entity.pdbx_description
1 polymer ?
#
loop_
_entity_poly.entity_id
_entity_poly.type
_entity_poly.pdbx_seq_one_letter_code
_entity_poly.pdbx_strand_id
1 'polypeptide(L)'
;MPTGRLSAALSLRTFLEECMAEGDVVEINLEVDPHLESGAISRRAYETGSPMPLINNPRGKDGPEGLFRILGAPVGVRNDRETRYARFAKSIGLPSNATGHDIIQKLLASKKSKPVPSIEVHDAPLKEHKIFGDEIDLLKLPTPQNHARDGGRYFLTYGLHSVQTPDGKWVNWAITRCMVIGKRQLTGLVDVKQDIGTIWAMWKAQGKDTPWACALGVPPAAAVASGMPLPQFVNEPDYVGAITGVPVEVIKCETNDLVVPAQSEVVLEGTISANETAVEGPMGEYHGFIFPAKKSPQPIMTVNAITYRSNPIVPISVAGRAPDETHTVWALSICAEILDLLQQADLPITKAWCPYESQAIWYVVQVDRKRLVEMKTTPETFCRQLGEVVFSSKPGRFVPKIFVVGDNIDPSDLHEVVWAEATKSQPQDSDFFFVGNYPTYNLVPYATHGLNPHEPQAKVVRLCMLPAEFETLDRPWVEASFRASYPEEIKRTVLDNWRAYGFGEISSKQASHEHKAIEPSATSSTDGGDEKNPFLDPEVSEYWRQAYEKAQYESRHVFDPTLTWSEEEEKRLIRRLDWRICLWACVMFFGLQVDRGNLTQAVSDTFLEDLGLTTNDYNWGNTVFRLSFLLAELPSQLVSKKIGPDRWIPIQIVLWSVVAISQCALTDRRSFLVTRSLLGILEGGFIPDIVLWLSYFYTSKELPVRLSFFWTSLSVTTIVTSLLAFAIFHLSGVHGWAGWRWLFLIEGVITLSVGLGSFFMMPASVVQTKTWFRPNGWFSDREVSIAVNRVLRDDPSKGDMHNRQAITPRRLWNAATDYHLWPIYVIGFMAYIPQSPPNTYITLTLRSVGFSKFTTNLLAIPASVFHIITLLGLTQLSGWLNERTLVSMLQPIWTLPCIAALRFWPNVIDDAWGTYALVTVILSYPYCHAIVVGWTSRNSNSVGARSVSAALYNMSVQVGDIGAFFIYREDDKPKYRRGNTNLLIINIVVIFIFLGAKAYYVYQNKRRDRIWNAMTEEERNHYIKNTTDQGSNRLDFRFAH
;
A
#
# COMPACT_ATOMS: atom_id res chain seq x y z
N MET A 1 -15.77 50.91 7.72
CA MET A 1 -14.66 50.16 7.08
C MET A 1 -15.13 49.76 5.69
N PRO A 2 -14.38 49.98 4.60
CA PRO A 2 -14.95 49.87 3.27
C PRO A 2 -15.19 48.40 2.86
N THR A 3 -16.43 48.17 2.36
CA THR A 3 -16.98 47.03 1.58
C THR A 3 -17.17 45.66 2.25
N GLY A 4 -18.38 45.41 2.76
CA GLY A 4 -19.29 44.24 2.58
C GLY A 4 -18.80 42.83 2.16
N ARG A 5 -17.55 42.42 2.40
CA ARG A 5 -17.06 41.08 2.08
C ARG A 5 -17.16 40.14 3.29
N LEU A 6 -17.92 39.06 3.16
CA LEU A 6 -18.03 38.01 4.18
C LEU A 6 -16.69 37.27 4.35
N SER A 7 -16.39 36.83 5.57
CA SER A 7 -15.19 36.04 5.89
C SER A 7 -15.23 34.65 5.26
N ALA A 8 -14.07 33.97 5.16
CA ALA A 8 -14.00 32.58 4.69
C ALA A 8 -14.92 31.62 5.47
N ALA A 9 -15.09 31.81 6.78
CA ALA A 9 -15.97 30.98 7.59
C ALA A 9 -17.47 31.16 7.23
N LEU A 10 -17.85 32.33 6.71
CA LEU A 10 -19.23 32.71 6.39
C LEU A 10 -19.55 32.66 4.87
N SER A 11 -18.56 32.39 4.01
CA SER A 11 -18.76 32.31 2.56
C SER A 11 -17.79 31.31 1.93
N LEU A 12 -18.32 30.28 1.25
CA LEU A 12 -17.52 29.32 0.50
C LEU A 12 -16.69 30.00 -0.60
N ARG A 13 -17.23 31.04 -1.23
CA ARG A 13 -16.53 31.78 -2.29
C ARG A 13 -15.30 32.51 -1.74
N THR A 14 -15.45 33.22 -0.61
CA THR A 14 -14.30 33.85 0.07
C THR A 14 -13.30 32.79 0.53
N PHE A 15 -13.76 31.66 1.08
CA PHE A 15 -12.88 30.55 1.48
C PHE A 15 -12.04 30.03 0.31
N LEU A 16 -12.65 29.81 -0.86
CA LEU A 16 -11.92 29.38 -2.05
C LEU A 16 -10.95 30.44 -2.56
N GLU A 17 -11.33 31.71 -2.55
CA GLU A 17 -10.44 32.82 -2.93
C GLU A 17 -9.19 32.88 -2.05
N GLU A 18 -9.35 32.77 -0.73
CA GLU A 18 -8.22 32.71 0.20
C GLU A 18 -7.37 31.46 -0.01
N CYS A 19 -7.98 30.28 -0.15
CA CYS A 19 -7.24 29.04 -0.39
C CYS A 19 -6.53 29.05 -1.75
N MET A 20 -7.10 29.65 -2.79
CA MET A 20 -6.43 29.87 -4.08
C MET A 20 -5.21 30.78 -3.93
N ALA A 21 -5.32 31.86 -3.15
CA ALA A 21 -4.19 32.75 -2.88
C ALA A 21 -3.04 32.05 -2.13
N GLU A 22 -3.36 31.02 -1.35
CA GLU A 22 -2.39 30.16 -0.65
C GLU A 22 -1.88 28.97 -1.49
N GLY A 23 -2.33 28.82 -2.75
CA GLY A 23 -1.96 27.70 -3.60
C GLY A 23 -2.59 26.35 -3.21
N ASP A 24 -3.68 26.38 -2.44
CA ASP A 24 -4.38 25.19 -1.90
C ASP A 24 -5.63 24.80 -2.69
N VAL A 25 -5.79 25.34 -3.90
CA VAL A 25 -6.84 24.94 -4.86
C VAL A 25 -6.20 24.72 -6.23
N VAL A 26 -6.63 23.66 -6.91
CA VAL A 26 -6.27 23.37 -8.31
C VAL A 26 -7.54 23.41 -9.14
N GLU A 27 -7.61 24.37 -10.06
CA GLU A 27 -8.71 24.47 -11.01
C GLU A 27 -8.54 23.46 -12.16
N ILE A 28 -9.56 22.65 -12.39
CA ILE A 28 -9.60 21.63 -13.43
C ILE A 28 -10.66 22.03 -14.45
N ASN A 29 -10.18 22.53 -15.59
CA ASN A 29 -11.02 22.93 -16.72
C ASN A 29 -11.19 21.80 -17.77
N LEU A 30 -10.43 20.71 -17.63
CA LEU A 30 -10.63 19.49 -18.42
C LEU A 30 -12.04 18.94 -18.13
N GLU A 31 -12.70 18.36 -19.14
CA GLU A 31 -13.94 17.61 -18.90
C GLU A 31 -13.64 16.42 -17.97
N VAL A 32 -14.39 16.32 -16.87
CA VAL A 32 -14.26 15.23 -15.89
C VAL A 32 -15.58 14.51 -15.75
N ASP A 33 -15.57 13.18 -15.74
CA ASP A 33 -16.77 12.38 -15.52
C ASP A 33 -17.19 12.37 -14.03
N PRO A 34 -18.42 12.80 -13.68
CA PRO A 34 -18.93 12.63 -12.32
C PRO A 34 -19.01 11.16 -11.90
N HIS A 35 -19.16 10.23 -12.84
CA HIS A 35 -19.09 8.81 -12.57
C HIS A 35 -17.64 8.38 -12.31
N LEU A 36 -17.31 8.18 -11.05
CA LEU A 36 -16.03 7.69 -10.52
C LEU A 36 -14.82 8.61 -10.70
N GLU A 37 -14.67 9.34 -11.80
CA GLU A 37 -13.46 10.13 -12.06
C GLU A 37 -13.33 11.31 -11.09
N SER A 38 -14.39 12.12 -10.92
CA SER A 38 -14.41 13.20 -9.91
C SER A 38 -14.15 12.70 -8.49
N GLY A 39 -14.72 11.54 -8.15
CA GLY A 39 -14.51 10.84 -6.88
C GLY A 39 -13.06 10.38 -6.71
N ALA A 40 -12.46 9.77 -7.74
CA ALA A 40 -11.09 9.27 -7.73
C ALA A 40 -10.05 10.39 -7.65
N ILE A 41 -10.25 11.51 -8.35
CA ILE A 41 -9.41 12.71 -8.25
C ILE A 41 -9.43 13.23 -6.82
N SER A 42 -10.63 13.40 -6.25
CA SER A 42 -10.80 13.88 -4.88
C SER A 42 -10.20 12.91 -3.86
N ARG A 43 -10.42 11.59 -4.03
CA ARG A 43 -9.84 10.54 -3.18
C ARG A 43 -8.32 10.61 -3.16
N ARG A 44 -7.70 10.79 -4.33
CA ARG A 44 -6.26 10.94 -4.47
C ARG A 44 -5.75 12.21 -3.80
N ALA A 45 -6.51 13.31 -3.86
CA ALA A 45 -6.14 14.55 -3.20
C ALA A 45 -6.04 14.37 -1.67
N TYR A 46 -7.00 13.70 -1.04
CA TYR A 46 -6.91 13.35 0.39
C TYR A 46 -5.70 12.48 0.72
N GLU A 47 -5.46 11.40 -0.03
CA GLU A 47 -4.38 10.44 0.25
C GLU A 47 -2.98 11.03 0.12
N THR A 48 -2.84 12.13 -0.62
CA THR A 48 -1.56 12.78 -0.89
C THR A 48 -1.40 14.11 -0.17
N GLY A 49 -2.45 14.61 0.50
CA GLY A 49 -2.48 15.97 1.06
C GLY A 49 -2.34 17.06 -0.01
N SER A 50 -2.80 16.78 -1.24
CA SER A 50 -2.73 17.72 -2.36
C SER A 50 -3.76 18.87 -2.22
N PRO A 51 -3.57 20.01 -2.92
CA PRO A 51 -4.57 21.07 -3.05
C PRO A 51 -5.98 20.56 -3.43
N MET A 52 -7.01 21.32 -3.06
CA MET A 52 -8.40 20.99 -3.37
C MET A 52 -8.68 21.02 -4.87
N PRO A 53 -9.14 19.93 -5.50
CA PRO A 53 -9.56 19.96 -6.89
C PRO A 53 -10.90 20.69 -7.04
N LEU A 54 -10.90 21.80 -7.77
CA LEU A 54 -12.11 22.50 -8.21
C LEU A 54 -12.38 22.15 -9.68
N ILE A 55 -13.33 21.25 -9.92
CA ILE A 55 -13.71 20.77 -11.24
C ILE A 55 -14.73 21.73 -11.85
N ASN A 56 -14.28 22.52 -12.82
CA ASN A 56 -15.09 23.55 -13.47
C ASN A 56 -15.98 22.99 -14.59
N ASN A 57 -15.57 21.87 -15.21
CA ASN A 57 -16.25 21.26 -16.36
C ASN A 57 -16.63 19.77 -16.13
N PRO A 58 -17.52 19.45 -15.18
CA PRO A 58 -18.01 18.08 -15.05
C PRO A 58 -18.96 17.72 -16.21
N ARG A 59 -18.82 16.51 -16.77
CA ARG A 59 -19.70 16.00 -17.83
C ARG A 59 -21.16 16.03 -17.38
N GLY A 60 -22.04 16.58 -18.23
CA GLY A 60 -23.46 16.78 -17.92
C GLY A 60 -23.78 18.14 -17.29
N LYS A 61 -22.80 19.02 -17.08
CA LYS A 61 -23.03 20.42 -16.75
C LYS A 61 -23.36 21.21 -18.03
N ASP A 62 -24.57 21.76 -18.12
CA ASP A 62 -25.08 22.50 -19.29
C ASP A 62 -24.50 23.93 -19.40
N GLY A 63 -23.18 24.04 -19.65
CA GLY A 63 -22.49 25.33 -19.80
C GLY A 63 -22.15 26.01 -18.46
N PRO A 64 -21.62 27.27 -18.47
CA PRO A 64 -21.08 27.92 -17.27
C PRO A 64 -22.06 28.08 -16.11
N GLU A 65 -23.33 28.35 -16.43
CA GLU A 65 -24.44 28.49 -15.47
C GLU A 65 -25.13 27.16 -15.14
N GLY A 66 -24.72 26.05 -15.77
CA GLY A 66 -25.26 24.73 -15.48
C GLY A 66 -24.96 24.29 -14.05
N LEU A 67 -25.92 23.60 -13.43
CA LEU A 67 -25.72 22.86 -12.18
C LEU A 67 -24.79 21.66 -12.45
N PHE A 68 -23.64 21.50 -11.80
CA PHE A 68 -22.88 22.41 -10.94
C PHE A 68 -21.38 22.09 -11.09
N ARG A 69 -20.48 22.94 -10.56
CA ARG A 69 -19.06 22.60 -10.40
C ARG A 69 -18.84 21.74 -9.16
N ILE A 70 -17.78 20.94 -9.15
CA ILE A 70 -17.51 20.02 -8.04
C ILE A 70 -16.24 20.47 -7.31
N LEU A 71 -16.32 20.65 -5.99
CA LEU A 71 -15.16 20.89 -5.12
C LEU A 71 -14.84 19.62 -4.31
N GLY A 72 -13.69 19.01 -4.56
CA GLY A 72 -13.21 17.88 -3.78
C GLY A 72 -12.34 18.30 -2.59
N ALA A 73 -12.34 17.50 -1.53
CA ALA A 73 -11.49 17.70 -0.35
C ALA A 73 -11.59 19.05 0.38
N PRO A 74 -12.81 19.63 0.55
CA PRO A 74 -13.01 20.94 1.16
C PRO A 74 -12.37 21.09 2.55
N VAL A 75 -12.28 20.02 3.33
CA VAL A 75 -11.63 20.02 4.66
C VAL A 75 -10.64 18.86 4.84
N GLY A 76 -10.03 18.42 3.73
CA GLY A 76 -8.87 17.52 3.76
C GLY A 76 -7.65 18.17 4.42
N VAL A 77 -6.66 17.36 4.81
CA VAL A 77 -5.41 17.90 5.39
C VAL A 77 -4.42 18.28 4.29
N ARG A 78 -3.59 19.29 4.54
CA ARG A 78 -2.44 19.64 3.68
C ARG A 78 -1.25 18.71 3.96
N ASN A 79 -0.40 18.52 2.94
CA ASN A 79 0.86 17.80 3.09
C ASN A 79 1.91 18.60 3.89
N ASP A 80 1.81 19.93 3.88
CA ASP A 80 2.62 20.79 4.73
C ASP A 80 2.21 20.65 6.21
N ARG A 81 3.19 20.53 7.12
CA ARG A 81 2.94 20.28 8.55
C ARG A 81 2.50 21.55 9.29
N GLU A 82 3.06 22.70 8.95
CA GLU A 82 2.73 23.97 9.61
C GLU A 82 1.31 24.43 9.31
N THR A 83 0.86 24.17 8.08
CA THR A 83 -0.51 24.51 7.64
C THR A 83 -1.41 23.28 7.47
N ARG A 84 -1.07 22.15 8.12
CA ARG A 84 -1.73 20.85 7.95
C ARG A 84 -3.25 20.91 8.08
N TYR A 85 -3.75 21.73 9.01
CA TYR A 85 -5.17 21.86 9.35
C TYR A 85 -5.80 23.15 8.81
N ALA A 86 -5.12 23.88 7.93
CA ALA A 86 -5.53 25.20 7.44
C ALA A 86 -6.97 25.24 6.92
N ARG A 87 -7.39 24.20 6.18
CA ARG A 87 -8.74 24.13 5.62
C ARG A 87 -9.81 24.12 6.71
N PHE A 88 -9.66 23.29 7.74
CA PHE A 88 -10.58 23.32 8.90
C PHE A 88 -10.46 24.66 9.61
N ALA A 89 -9.23 25.07 9.96
CA ALA A 89 -8.99 26.30 10.71
C ALA A 89 -9.73 27.50 10.11
N LYS A 90 -9.56 27.73 8.80
CA LYS A 90 -10.28 28.77 8.06
C LYS A 90 -11.80 28.61 8.11
N SER A 91 -12.31 27.38 8.02
CA SER A 91 -13.75 27.10 8.09
C SER A 91 -14.39 27.59 9.40
N ILE A 92 -13.61 27.73 10.48
CA ILE A 92 -14.09 28.24 11.77
C ILE A 92 -13.48 29.60 12.16
N GLY A 93 -12.87 30.29 11.20
CA GLY A 93 -12.32 31.64 11.39
C GLY A 93 -10.98 31.69 12.13
N LEU A 94 -10.22 30.59 12.16
CA LEU A 94 -8.84 30.55 12.65
C LEU A 94 -7.84 30.78 11.50
N PRO A 95 -6.62 31.25 11.81
CA PRO A 95 -5.56 31.41 10.81
C PRO A 95 -5.06 30.05 10.26
N SER A 96 -4.46 30.06 9.07
CA SER A 96 -4.02 28.85 8.36
C SER A 96 -2.94 28.03 9.09
N ASN A 97 -2.21 28.63 10.03
CA ASN A 97 -1.20 27.96 10.86
C ASN A 97 -1.75 27.44 12.20
N ALA A 98 -3.07 27.50 12.41
CA ALA A 98 -3.68 26.97 13.63
C ALA A 98 -3.47 25.45 13.73
N THR A 99 -3.11 25.00 14.92
CA THR A 99 -2.91 23.59 15.22
C THR A 99 -4.24 22.87 15.43
N GLY A 100 -4.24 21.54 15.39
CA GLY A 100 -5.41 20.75 15.77
C GLY A 100 -5.89 21.04 17.20
N HIS A 101 -4.97 21.38 18.11
CA HIS A 101 -5.33 21.79 19.48
C HIS A 101 -6.04 23.14 19.50
N ASP A 102 -5.58 24.11 18.72
CA ASP A 102 -6.23 25.44 18.61
C ASP A 102 -7.66 25.29 18.08
N ILE A 103 -7.87 24.39 17.11
CA ILE A 103 -9.21 24.04 16.59
C ILE A 103 -10.09 23.48 17.72
N ILE A 104 -9.62 22.47 18.45
CA ILE A 104 -10.36 21.87 19.57
C ILE A 104 -10.72 22.93 20.62
N GLN A 105 -9.77 23.79 20.99
CA GLN A 105 -10.01 24.87 21.95
C GLN A 105 -11.03 25.90 21.44
N LYS A 106 -10.98 26.25 20.16
CA LYS A 106 -11.96 27.14 19.54
C LYS A 106 -13.36 26.52 19.56
N LEU A 107 -13.51 25.25 19.25
CA LEU A 107 -14.80 24.54 19.32
C LEU A 107 -15.33 24.48 20.76
N LEU A 108 -14.47 24.18 21.74
CA LEU A 108 -14.79 24.21 23.16
C LEU A 108 -15.25 25.59 23.65
N ALA A 109 -14.51 26.63 23.28
CA ALA A 109 -14.86 28.01 23.64
C ALA A 109 -16.21 28.41 23.03
N SER A 110 -16.47 28.01 21.79
CA SER A 110 -17.74 28.27 21.10
C SER A 110 -18.92 27.62 21.83
N LYS A 111 -18.73 26.39 22.33
CA LYS A 111 -19.76 25.67 23.12
C LYS A 111 -20.14 26.39 24.41
N LYS A 112 -19.14 26.97 25.08
CA LYS A 112 -19.32 27.69 26.35
C LYS A 112 -19.83 29.12 26.15
N SER A 113 -19.81 29.62 24.91
CA SER A 113 -20.30 30.94 24.56
C SER A 113 -21.83 30.97 24.43
N LYS A 114 -22.41 32.17 24.54
CA LYS A 114 -23.84 32.34 24.29
C LYS A 114 -24.11 32.20 22.79
N PRO A 115 -25.16 31.47 22.37
CA PRO A 115 -25.58 31.44 20.97
C PRO A 115 -25.79 32.86 20.43
N VAL A 116 -25.42 33.07 19.17
CA VAL A 116 -25.62 34.34 18.47
C VAL A 116 -26.70 34.10 17.42
N PRO A 117 -27.94 34.56 17.63
CA PRO A 117 -29.06 34.23 16.77
C PRO A 117 -28.80 34.54 15.30
N SER A 118 -29.19 33.62 14.41
CA SER A 118 -29.15 33.87 12.97
C SER A 118 -30.02 35.07 12.57
N ILE A 119 -29.67 35.71 11.45
CA ILE A 119 -30.41 36.86 10.90
C ILE A 119 -31.11 36.41 9.62
N GLU A 120 -32.43 36.57 9.57
CA GLU A 120 -33.19 36.34 8.35
C GLU A 120 -33.00 37.51 7.36
N VAL A 121 -32.66 37.17 6.12
CA VAL A 121 -32.57 38.11 4.99
C VAL A 121 -33.63 37.77 3.95
N HIS A 122 -34.07 38.77 3.19
CA HIS A 122 -35.12 38.61 2.18
C HIS A 122 -34.60 38.45 0.75
N ASP A 123 -33.32 38.73 0.52
CA ASP A 123 -32.67 38.57 -0.77
C ASP A 123 -31.28 37.95 -0.58
N ALA A 124 -30.91 37.04 -1.46
CA ALA A 124 -29.63 36.34 -1.39
C ALA A 124 -29.25 35.76 -2.75
N PRO A 125 -27.94 35.63 -3.05
CA PRO A 125 -27.47 35.03 -4.30
C PRO A 125 -28.04 33.63 -4.58
N LEU A 126 -28.35 32.85 -3.54
CA LEU A 126 -28.98 31.53 -3.66
C LEU A 126 -30.28 31.56 -4.48
N LYS A 127 -30.98 32.70 -4.51
CA LYS A 127 -32.29 32.85 -5.15
C LYS A 127 -32.22 33.35 -6.60
N GLU A 128 -31.01 33.49 -7.17
CA GLU A 128 -30.79 33.93 -8.56
C GLU A 128 -31.50 33.03 -9.58
N HIS A 129 -31.41 31.71 -9.41
CA HIS A 129 -32.06 30.74 -10.28
C HIS A 129 -32.99 29.82 -9.49
N LYS A 130 -34.14 29.46 -10.06
CA LYS A 130 -35.17 28.63 -9.42
C LYS A 130 -35.77 27.63 -10.42
N ILE A 131 -35.92 26.38 -10.00
CA ILE A 131 -36.54 25.29 -10.78
C ILE A 131 -37.62 24.66 -9.90
N PHE A 132 -38.83 24.47 -10.43
CA PHE A 132 -39.97 23.98 -9.64
C PHE A 132 -40.62 22.75 -10.26
N GLY A 133 -41.21 21.92 -9.40
CA GLY A 133 -42.12 20.86 -9.80
C GLY A 133 -41.51 19.90 -10.84
N ASP A 134 -42.18 19.76 -11.98
CA ASP A 134 -41.85 18.75 -12.99
C ASP A 134 -40.65 19.09 -13.88
N GLU A 135 -40.13 20.32 -13.80
CA GLU A 135 -38.90 20.72 -14.48
C GLU A 135 -37.65 20.12 -13.82
N ILE A 136 -37.79 19.63 -12.59
CA ILE A 136 -36.69 19.03 -11.81
C ILE A 136 -36.36 17.64 -12.34
N ASP A 137 -35.11 17.46 -12.78
CA ASP A 137 -34.56 16.16 -13.16
C ASP A 137 -33.17 15.94 -12.55
N LEU A 138 -33.15 15.40 -11.33
CA LEU A 138 -31.93 15.05 -10.60
C LEU A 138 -31.06 14.03 -11.34
N LEU A 139 -31.63 13.26 -12.28
CA LEU A 139 -30.87 12.24 -13.01
C LEU A 139 -29.92 12.84 -14.05
N LYS A 140 -30.22 14.06 -14.52
CA LYS A 140 -29.39 14.82 -15.47
C LYS A 140 -28.25 15.60 -14.82
N LEU A 141 -28.36 15.88 -13.53
CA LEU A 141 -27.34 16.63 -12.80
C LEU A 141 -26.02 15.84 -12.73
N PRO A 142 -24.85 16.50 -12.74
CA PRO A 142 -23.53 15.89 -12.65
C PRO A 142 -23.23 15.41 -11.21
N THR A 143 -24.18 14.71 -10.60
CA THR A 143 -24.07 14.13 -9.27
C THR A 143 -23.07 12.98 -9.31
N PRO A 144 -22.02 12.98 -8.45
CA PRO A 144 -20.99 11.98 -8.56
C PRO A 144 -21.45 10.62 -8.02
N GLN A 145 -20.91 9.57 -8.64
CA GLN A 145 -20.75 8.28 -7.99
C GLN A 145 -19.31 8.20 -7.52
N ASN A 146 -19.09 8.25 -6.20
CA ASN A 146 -17.76 8.45 -5.63
C ASN A 146 -16.91 7.17 -5.65
N HIS A 147 -17.52 6.01 -5.44
CA HIS A 147 -16.86 4.71 -5.50
C HIS A 147 -17.57 3.72 -6.43
N ALA A 148 -16.79 2.82 -7.03
CA ALA A 148 -17.28 1.83 -8.00
C ALA A 148 -18.34 0.87 -7.43
N ARG A 149 -18.40 0.73 -6.10
CA ARG A 149 -19.34 -0.17 -5.40
C ARG A 149 -20.41 0.58 -4.62
N ASP A 150 -20.51 1.90 -4.75
CA ASP A 150 -21.61 2.66 -4.17
C ASP A 150 -22.96 2.21 -4.76
N GLY A 151 -24.02 2.25 -3.96
CA GLY A 151 -25.38 1.87 -4.36
C GLY A 151 -26.04 2.81 -5.37
N GLY A 152 -25.47 4.00 -5.56
CA GLY A 152 -25.96 5.02 -6.47
C GLY A 152 -25.11 6.30 -6.44
N ARG A 153 -25.63 7.36 -7.03
CA ARG A 153 -25.00 8.69 -7.05
C ARG A 153 -25.38 9.45 -5.78
N TYR A 154 -24.38 9.92 -5.03
CA TYR A 154 -24.60 10.61 -3.75
C TYR A 154 -24.59 12.11 -3.95
N PHE A 155 -25.72 12.74 -3.66
CA PHE A 155 -25.95 14.17 -3.86
C PHE A 155 -25.39 14.99 -2.71
N LEU A 156 -25.77 14.67 -1.47
CA LEU A 156 -25.20 15.27 -0.28
C LEU A 156 -24.15 14.34 0.31
N THR A 157 -22.90 14.78 0.27
CA THR A 157 -21.79 14.19 1.06
C THR A 157 -21.09 15.23 1.93
N TYR A 158 -21.22 16.52 1.59
CA TYR A 158 -20.77 17.66 2.41
C TYR A 158 -21.69 18.86 2.16
N GLY A 159 -22.35 19.37 3.20
CA GLY A 159 -23.42 20.38 3.10
C GLY A 159 -24.25 20.40 4.39
N LEU A 160 -25.57 20.51 4.32
CA LEU A 160 -26.48 20.23 5.46
C LEU A 160 -27.91 19.96 5.00
N HIS A 161 -28.64 19.16 5.78
CA HIS A 161 -30.10 19.12 5.79
C HIS A 161 -30.62 20.13 6.80
N SER A 162 -31.69 20.86 6.48
CA SER A 162 -32.47 21.68 7.40
C SER A 162 -33.81 21.01 7.65
N VAL A 163 -34.14 20.77 8.92
CA VAL A 163 -35.45 20.30 9.38
C VAL A 163 -35.83 21.04 10.65
N GLN A 164 -37.11 21.11 10.96
CA GLN A 164 -37.61 21.83 12.14
C GLN A 164 -38.65 20.98 12.86
N THR A 165 -38.74 21.09 14.19
CA THR A 165 -39.80 20.45 14.96
C THR A 165 -41.19 20.94 14.55
N PRO A 166 -42.26 20.13 14.74
CA PRO A 166 -43.63 20.55 14.42
C PRO A 166 -44.12 21.83 15.12
N ASP A 167 -43.53 22.18 16.27
CA ASP A 167 -43.85 23.39 17.02
C ASP A 167 -42.98 24.61 16.64
N GLY A 168 -42.06 24.45 15.68
CA GLY A 168 -41.19 25.50 15.18
C GLY A 168 -40.00 25.88 16.08
N LYS A 169 -39.87 25.29 17.27
CA LYS A 169 -38.92 25.78 18.29
C LYS A 169 -37.47 25.33 18.09
N TRP A 170 -37.27 24.18 17.44
CA TRP A 170 -35.94 23.63 17.22
C TRP A 170 -35.69 23.42 15.74
N VAL A 171 -34.68 24.11 15.22
CA VAL A 171 -34.16 23.97 13.86
C VAL A 171 -32.89 23.17 13.94
N ASN A 172 -32.83 22.06 13.20
CA ASN A 172 -31.68 21.20 13.15
C ASN A 172 -30.99 21.30 11.77
N TRP A 173 -29.72 21.67 11.75
CA TRP A 173 -28.84 21.45 10.59
C TRP A 173 -27.97 20.22 10.79
N ALA A 174 -28.05 19.24 9.88
CA ALA A 174 -27.29 17.99 10.00
C ALA A 174 -26.68 17.53 8.70
N ILE A 175 -25.49 16.94 8.77
CA ILE A 175 -24.86 16.24 7.65
C ILE A 175 -25.22 14.75 7.69
N THR A 176 -26.13 14.31 6.81
CA THR A 176 -26.32 12.89 6.51
C THR A 176 -26.38 12.68 5.01
N ARG A 177 -25.84 11.55 4.53
CA ARG A 177 -25.76 11.30 3.08
C ARG A 177 -27.14 11.13 2.44
N CYS A 178 -27.30 11.55 1.19
CA CYS A 178 -28.46 11.22 0.38
C CYS A 178 -28.07 10.83 -1.06
N MET A 179 -28.79 9.85 -1.60
CA MET A 179 -28.54 9.16 -2.86
C MET A 179 -29.71 9.43 -3.82
N VAL A 180 -29.40 9.69 -5.09
CA VAL A 180 -30.40 9.91 -6.14
C VAL A 180 -31.05 8.59 -6.53
N ILE A 181 -32.40 8.53 -6.50
CA ILE A 181 -33.18 7.35 -6.89
C ILE A 181 -34.20 7.62 -8.00
N GLY A 182 -34.46 8.89 -8.33
CA GLY A 182 -35.37 9.27 -9.41
C GLY A 182 -35.23 10.74 -9.79
N LYS A 183 -36.09 11.21 -10.70
CA LYS A 183 -36.06 12.60 -11.20
C LYS A 183 -36.23 13.64 -10.10
N ARG A 184 -37.04 13.33 -9.09
CA ARG A 184 -37.37 14.23 -7.95
C ARG A 184 -37.21 13.55 -6.60
N GLN A 185 -36.57 12.39 -6.56
CA GLN A 185 -36.54 11.52 -5.39
C GLN A 185 -35.10 11.20 -4.99
N LEU A 186 -34.84 11.36 -3.70
CA LEU A 186 -33.62 10.94 -3.02
C LEU A 186 -33.96 9.93 -1.92
N THR A 187 -32.97 9.19 -1.45
CA THR A 187 -33.05 8.40 -0.21
C THR A 187 -31.76 8.56 0.57
N GLY A 188 -31.81 8.61 1.90
CA GLY A 188 -30.65 8.97 2.71
C GLY A 188 -30.79 8.53 4.16
N LEU A 189 -29.67 8.45 4.88
CA LEU A 189 -29.69 7.97 6.26
C LEU A 189 -30.49 8.91 7.18
N VAL A 190 -31.58 8.40 7.76
CA VAL A 190 -32.39 9.07 8.78
C VAL A 190 -32.48 8.16 10.01
N ASP A 191 -31.46 8.22 10.88
CA ASP A 191 -31.42 7.44 12.13
C ASP A 191 -32.15 8.21 13.25
N VAL A 192 -33.16 7.61 13.87
CA VAL A 192 -33.92 8.20 15.00
C VAL A 192 -33.06 8.53 16.22
N LYS A 193 -31.86 7.96 16.30
CA LYS A 193 -30.88 8.29 17.33
C LYS A 193 -30.02 9.51 16.98
N GLN A 194 -30.20 10.10 15.81
CA GLN A 194 -29.69 11.41 15.40
C GLN A 194 -30.83 12.43 15.45
N ASP A 195 -30.47 13.70 15.48
CA ASP A 195 -31.42 14.79 15.69
C ASP A 195 -32.41 14.95 14.51
N ILE A 196 -31.93 14.83 13.25
CA ILE A 196 -32.80 14.78 12.06
C ILE A 196 -33.83 13.65 12.14
N GLY A 197 -33.44 12.45 12.60
CA GLY A 197 -34.35 11.32 12.73
C GLY A 197 -35.30 11.45 13.93
N THR A 198 -34.86 12.13 15.00
CA THR A 198 -35.71 12.50 16.13
C THR A 198 -36.83 13.42 15.68
N ILE A 199 -36.50 14.48 14.91
CA ILE A 199 -37.47 15.42 14.35
C ILE A 199 -38.39 14.71 13.36
N TRP A 200 -37.86 13.89 12.46
CA TRP A 200 -38.67 13.09 11.54
C TRP A 200 -39.69 12.20 12.27
N ALA A 201 -39.27 11.55 13.37
CA ALA A 201 -40.16 10.73 14.19
C ALA A 201 -41.29 11.56 14.84
N MET A 202 -41.04 12.82 15.22
CA MET A 202 -42.07 13.73 15.75
C MET A 202 -43.14 14.07 14.71
N TRP A 203 -42.75 14.35 13.47
CA TRP A 203 -43.69 14.59 12.37
C TRP A 203 -44.46 13.33 12.00
N LYS A 204 -43.76 12.20 11.91
CA LYS A 204 -44.36 10.88 11.64
C LYS A 204 -45.39 10.49 12.69
N ALA A 205 -45.15 10.79 13.97
CA ALA A 205 -46.12 10.55 15.04
C ALA A 205 -47.43 11.35 14.87
N GLN A 206 -47.39 12.47 14.13
CA GLN A 206 -48.56 13.26 13.74
C GLN A 206 -49.16 12.81 12.39
N GLY A 207 -48.63 11.74 11.77
CA GLY A 207 -49.07 11.27 10.46
C GLY A 207 -48.70 12.21 9.30
N LYS A 208 -47.70 13.08 9.49
CA LYS A 208 -47.29 14.08 8.49
C LYS A 208 -45.87 13.81 8.00
N ASP A 209 -45.62 14.14 6.74
CA ASP A 209 -44.27 14.22 6.21
C ASP A 209 -43.51 15.38 6.85
N THR A 210 -42.18 15.25 6.95
CA THR A 210 -41.32 16.27 7.55
C THR A 210 -40.94 17.29 6.48
N PRO A 211 -41.24 18.59 6.64
CA PRO A 211 -40.65 19.64 5.80
C PRO A 211 -39.12 19.55 5.83
N TRP A 212 -38.49 19.69 4.67
CA TRP A 212 -37.06 19.46 4.53
C TRP A 212 -36.43 20.36 3.47
N ALA A 213 -35.18 20.75 3.71
CA ALA A 213 -34.31 21.32 2.71
C ALA A 213 -32.90 20.72 2.81
N CYS A 214 -32.19 20.66 1.69
CA CYS A 214 -30.78 20.25 1.62
C CYS A 214 -29.97 21.35 0.94
N ALA A 215 -29.05 21.95 1.69
CA ALA A 215 -28.20 23.03 1.25
C ALA A 215 -26.76 22.53 0.99
N LEU A 216 -26.24 22.86 -0.17
CA LEU A 216 -24.90 22.52 -0.65
C LEU A 216 -24.08 23.79 -0.87
N GLY A 217 -22.77 23.67 -0.71
CA GLY A 217 -21.87 24.82 -0.79
C GLY A 217 -22.20 25.91 0.22
N VAL A 218 -22.62 25.50 1.40
CA VAL A 218 -22.96 26.37 2.53
C VAL A 218 -21.72 27.11 3.06
N PRO A 219 -21.90 28.17 3.86
CA PRO A 219 -20.81 28.72 4.67
C PRO A 219 -20.01 27.62 5.38
N PRO A 220 -18.67 27.61 5.28
CA PRO A 220 -17.86 26.55 5.88
C PRO A 220 -18.12 26.32 7.38
N ALA A 221 -18.37 27.38 8.15
CA ALA A 221 -18.73 27.25 9.57
C ALA A 221 -20.08 26.56 9.77
N ALA A 222 -21.04 26.74 8.86
CA ALA A 222 -22.33 26.05 8.90
C ALA A 222 -22.17 24.56 8.62
N ALA A 223 -21.33 24.16 7.66
CA ALA A 223 -21.01 22.76 7.42
C ALA A 223 -20.34 22.13 8.64
N VAL A 224 -19.38 22.83 9.28
CA VAL A 224 -18.74 22.34 10.51
C VAL A 224 -19.76 22.19 11.65
N ALA A 225 -20.57 23.22 11.93
CA ALA A 225 -21.59 23.16 12.97
C ALA A 225 -22.59 22.00 12.75
N SER A 226 -22.99 21.75 11.50
CA SER A 226 -23.89 20.65 11.12
C SER A 226 -23.28 19.25 11.29
N GLY A 227 -21.95 19.17 11.43
CA GLY A 227 -21.21 17.96 11.72
C GLY A 227 -20.80 17.83 13.19
N MET A 228 -21.20 18.76 14.06
CA MET A 228 -20.88 18.71 15.49
C MET A 228 -21.98 17.97 16.26
N PRO A 229 -21.64 17.14 17.25
CA PRO A 229 -22.62 16.48 18.12
C PRO A 229 -23.15 17.44 19.20
N LEU A 230 -23.82 18.52 18.79
CA LEU A 230 -24.39 19.51 19.72
C LEU A 230 -25.45 18.88 20.65
N PRO A 231 -25.69 19.49 21.84
CA PRO A 231 -26.81 19.08 22.69
C PRO A 231 -28.16 19.17 21.97
N GLN A 232 -29.11 18.31 22.33
CA GLN A 232 -30.47 18.38 21.79
C GLN A 232 -31.11 19.74 22.07
N PHE A 233 -31.97 20.18 21.15
CA PHE A 233 -32.69 21.46 21.22
C PHE A 233 -31.83 22.72 21.11
N VAL A 234 -30.56 22.58 20.72
CA VAL A 234 -29.72 23.71 20.29
C VAL A 234 -29.91 23.90 18.78
N ASN A 235 -30.12 25.13 18.34
CA ASN A 235 -30.20 25.47 16.93
C ASN A 235 -28.79 25.66 16.36
N GLU A 236 -28.39 24.84 15.39
CA GLU A 236 -27.13 25.00 14.67
C GLU A 236 -26.95 26.37 13.99
N PRO A 237 -27.99 27.02 13.40
CA PRO A 237 -27.84 28.37 12.87
C PRO A 237 -27.24 29.36 13.87
N ASP A 238 -27.73 29.34 15.11
CA ASP A 238 -27.28 30.24 16.16
C ASP A 238 -25.88 29.85 16.67
N TYR A 239 -25.53 28.58 16.54
CA TYR A 239 -24.22 28.04 16.88
C TYR A 239 -23.14 28.44 15.87
N VAL A 240 -23.48 28.63 14.58
CA VAL A 240 -22.55 29.22 13.61
C VAL A 240 -22.08 30.60 14.06
N GLY A 241 -22.99 31.38 14.64
CA GLY A 241 -22.64 32.66 15.22
C GLY A 241 -21.78 32.56 16.48
N ALA A 242 -21.96 31.51 17.30
CA ALA A 242 -21.06 31.21 18.42
C ALA A 242 -19.63 30.87 17.95
N ILE A 243 -19.48 30.13 16.84
CA ILE A 243 -18.18 29.80 16.24
C ILE A 243 -17.50 31.05 15.68
N THR A 244 -18.22 31.81 14.86
CA THR A 244 -17.64 32.91 14.07
C THR A 244 -17.62 34.26 14.79
N GLY A 245 -18.41 34.41 15.87
CA GLY A 245 -18.64 35.67 16.56
C GLY A 245 -19.59 36.63 15.83
N VAL A 246 -20.14 36.22 14.68
CA VAL A 246 -21.03 37.03 13.83
C VAL A 246 -22.25 36.18 13.44
N PRO A 247 -23.48 36.71 13.52
CA PRO A 247 -24.67 35.95 13.14
C PRO A 247 -24.59 35.47 11.69
N VAL A 248 -25.00 34.22 11.46
CA VAL A 248 -25.15 33.70 10.10
C VAL A 248 -26.42 34.26 9.46
N GLU A 249 -26.31 34.72 8.21
CA GLU A 249 -27.46 35.11 7.41
C GLU A 249 -28.19 33.86 6.91
N VAL A 250 -29.49 33.80 7.15
CA VAL A 250 -30.37 32.72 6.70
C VAL A 250 -31.48 33.29 5.83
N ILE A 251 -31.97 32.49 4.91
CA ILE A 251 -33.08 32.86 4.02
C ILE A 251 -34.12 31.75 4.02
N LYS A 252 -35.38 32.14 3.91
CA LYS A 252 -36.52 31.23 3.83
C LYS A 252 -36.52 30.43 2.52
N CYS A 253 -36.92 29.17 2.59
CA CYS A 253 -37.21 28.33 1.43
C CYS A 253 -38.41 28.86 0.62
N GLU A 254 -38.50 28.52 -0.66
CA GLU A 254 -39.60 28.91 -1.55
C GLU A 254 -40.88 28.12 -1.29
N THR A 255 -40.74 26.84 -0.93
CA THR A 255 -41.84 25.87 -0.87
C THR A 255 -42.23 25.43 0.55
N ASN A 256 -41.45 25.84 1.56
CA ASN A 256 -41.74 25.56 2.96
C ASN A 256 -41.15 26.67 3.87
N ASP A 257 -41.49 26.63 5.16
CA ASP A 257 -41.10 27.67 6.13
C ASP A 257 -39.69 27.48 6.73
N LEU A 258 -38.90 26.53 6.22
CA LEU A 258 -37.54 26.32 6.70
C LEU A 258 -36.61 27.43 6.26
N VAL A 259 -35.53 27.58 7.02
CA VAL A 259 -34.44 28.50 6.72
C VAL A 259 -33.16 27.73 6.38
N VAL A 260 -32.39 28.27 5.45
CA VAL A 260 -31.09 27.76 4.98
C VAL A 260 -30.09 28.92 4.92
N PRO A 261 -28.77 28.67 4.97
CA PRO A 261 -27.79 29.75 4.87
C PRO A 261 -27.95 30.54 3.56
N ALA A 262 -28.00 31.87 3.65
CA ALA A 262 -28.24 32.76 2.51
C ALA A 262 -27.15 32.63 1.42
N GLN A 263 -25.93 32.30 1.81
CA GLN A 263 -24.78 32.16 0.91
C GLN A 263 -24.63 30.78 0.27
N SER A 264 -25.58 29.86 0.48
CA SER A 264 -25.50 28.50 -0.08
C SER A 264 -25.47 28.52 -1.61
N GLU A 265 -24.83 27.52 -2.21
CA GLU A 265 -24.62 27.41 -3.65
C GLU A 265 -25.83 26.79 -4.36
N VAL A 266 -26.38 25.72 -3.78
CA VAL A 266 -27.55 24.99 -4.28
C VAL A 266 -28.40 24.56 -3.09
N VAL A 267 -29.72 24.72 -3.17
CA VAL A 267 -30.67 24.24 -2.17
C VAL A 267 -31.78 23.44 -2.84
N LEU A 268 -31.98 22.21 -2.36
CA LEU A 268 -33.15 21.39 -2.67
C LEU A 268 -34.18 21.59 -1.57
N GLU A 269 -35.45 21.74 -1.92
CA GLU A 269 -36.54 21.89 -0.96
C GLU A 269 -37.62 20.85 -1.20
N GLY A 270 -38.23 20.35 -0.13
CA GLY A 270 -39.39 19.47 -0.22
C GLY A 270 -39.72 18.79 1.10
N THR A 271 -39.86 17.46 1.08
CA THR A 271 -40.32 16.69 2.24
C THR A 271 -39.61 15.35 2.40
N ILE A 272 -39.44 14.89 3.65
CA ILE A 272 -39.06 13.52 3.99
C ILE A 272 -40.34 12.74 4.31
N SER A 273 -40.58 11.64 3.59
CA SER A 273 -41.77 10.81 3.75
C SER A 273 -41.85 10.19 5.14
N ALA A 274 -43.04 10.20 5.74
CA ALA A 274 -43.32 9.48 6.98
C ALA A 274 -43.38 7.95 6.78
N ASN A 275 -43.73 7.50 5.57
CA ASN A 275 -44.13 6.11 5.32
C ASN A 275 -43.36 5.42 4.20
N GLU A 276 -42.96 6.15 3.17
CA GLU A 276 -42.31 5.58 2.00
C GLU A 276 -40.81 5.47 2.21
N THR A 277 -40.25 4.33 1.80
CA THR A 277 -38.82 4.06 1.90
C THR A 277 -38.27 3.51 0.58
N ALA A 278 -36.99 3.74 0.35
CA ALA A 278 -36.23 3.16 -0.76
C ALA A 278 -34.90 2.62 -0.24
N VAL A 279 -34.31 1.69 -1.00
CA VAL A 279 -33.02 1.08 -0.65
C VAL A 279 -31.90 2.12 -0.81
N GLU A 280 -31.16 2.36 0.27
CA GLU A 280 -29.96 3.20 0.34
C GLU A 280 -28.72 2.33 0.55
N GLY A 281 -27.59 2.78 0.01
CA GLY A 281 -26.30 2.12 0.18
C GLY A 281 -26.07 0.94 -0.79
N PRO A 282 -24.88 0.33 -0.72
CA PRO A 282 -23.77 0.65 0.20
C PRO A 282 -23.04 1.94 -0.20
N MET A 283 -22.19 2.47 0.68
CA MET A 283 -21.30 3.61 0.41
C MET A 283 -19.89 3.30 0.95
N GLY A 284 -18.87 3.97 0.43
CA GLY A 284 -17.60 4.19 1.15
C GLY A 284 -17.83 4.93 2.46
N GLU A 285 -17.35 4.36 3.57
CA GLU A 285 -17.56 4.88 4.92
C GLU A 285 -16.25 5.30 5.58
N TYR A 286 -16.35 6.09 6.66
CA TYR A 286 -15.23 6.67 7.42
C TYR A 286 -14.17 5.65 7.87
N HIS A 287 -14.56 4.39 8.08
CA HIS A 287 -13.63 3.35 8.50
C HIS A 287 -12.77 2.80 7.33
N GLY A 288 -12.93 3.31 6.11
CA GLY A 288 -12.13 2.93 4.94
C GLY A 288 -12.60 1.67 4.20
N PHE A 289 -13.83 1.21 4.43
CA PHE A 289 -14.39 0.02 3.78
C PHE A 289 -15.74 0.29 3.12
N ILE A 290 -16.04 -0.48 2.08
CA ILE A 290 -17.37 -0.63 1.49
C ILE A 290 -17.81 -2.08 1.75
N PHE A 291 -19.03 -2.26 2.25
CA PHE A 291 -19.63 -3.58 2.42
C PHE A 291 -20.74 -3.77 1.37
N PRO A 292 -20.49 -4.47 0.24
CA PRO A 292 -21.42 -4.51 -0.90
C PRO A 292 -22.83 -4.99 -0.56
N ALA A 293 -22.97 -5.85 0.45
CA ALA A 293 -24.24 -6.40 0.90
C ALA A 293 -25.01 -5.47 1.85
N LYS A 294 -24.38 -4.43 2.41
CA LYS A 294 -24.97 -3.53 3.40
C LYS A 294 -25.82 -2.47 2.73
N LYS A 295 -27.10 -2.80 2.55
CA LYS A 295 -28.14 -1.90 2.06
C LYS A 295 -29.25 -1.80 3.10
N SER A 296 -29.85 -0.62 3.24
CA SER A 296 -30.93 -0.44 4.21
C SER A 296 -32.08 0.37 3.63
N PRO A 297 -33.35 0.04 3.95
CA PRO A 297 -34.47 0.89 3.61
C PRO A 297 -34.36 2.20 4.39
N GLN A 298 -34.44 3.32 3.70
CA GLN A 298 -34.39 4.66 4.26
C GLN A 298 -35.54 5.51 3.70
N PRO A 299 -36.03 6.52 4.44
CA PRO A 299 -37.13 7.38 3.98
C PRO A 299 -36.84 8.05 2.64
N ILE A 300 -37.87 8.12 1.78
CA ILE A 300 -37.79 8.87 0.52
C ILE A 300 -37.86 10.36 0.84
N MET A 301 -36.98 11.15 0.21
CA MET A 301 -37.02 12.60 0.22
C MET A 301 -37.47 13.09 -1.16
N THR A 302 -38.58 13.82 -1.21
CA THR A 302 -39.15 14.37 -2.46
C THR A 302 -38.72 15.81 -2.63
N VAL A 303 -38.21 16.15 -3.81
CA VAL A 303 -37.77 17.51 -4.17
C VAL A 303 -38.88 18.23 -4.95
N ASN A 304 -39.25 19.40 -4.46
CA ASN A 304 -40.29 20.28 -4.99
C ASN A 304 -39.73 21.56 -5.61
N ALA A 305 -38.59 22.04 -5.12
CA ALA A 305 -37.86 23.16 -5.70
C ALA A 305 -36.35 22.96 -5.63
N ILE A 306 -35.64 23.55 -6.59
CA ILE A 306 -34.18 23.75 -6.57
C ILE A 306 -33.93 25.25 -6.71
N THR A 307 -33.21 25.84 -5.77
CA THR A 307 -32.68 27.21 -5.90
C THR A 307 -31.17 27.18 -5.93
N TYR A 308 -30.52 28.02 -6.74
CA TYR A 308 -29.06 28.03 -6.86
C TYR A 308 -28.51 29.38 -7.32
N ARG A 309 -27.25 29.61 -6.94
CA ARG A 309 -26.43 30.75 -7.39
C ARG A 309 -25.93 30.54 -8.80
N SER A 310 -25.60 31.64 -9.49
CA SER A 310 -24.87 31.58 -10.76
C SER A 310 -23.50 30.89 -10.60
N ASN A 311 -23.16 30.07 -11.60
CA ASN A 311 -21.98 29.20 -11.63
C ASN A 311 -21.74 28.42 -10.32
N PRO A 312 -22.69 27.56 -9.88
CA PRO A 312 -22.73 27.01 -8.53
C PRO A 312 -21.59 26.02 -8.26
N ILE A 313 -21.13 25.94 -7.00
CA ILE A 313 -20.08 25.01 -6.53
C ILE A 313 -20.64 24.05 -5.49
N VAL A 314 -20.59 22.75 -5.75
CA VAL A 314 -21.00 21.71 -4.80
C VAL A 314 -19.76 21.02 -4.24
N PRO A 315 -19.50 21.15 -2.92
CA PRO A 315 -18.47 20.38 -2.27
C PRO A 315 -18.88 18.92 -2.09
N ILE A 316 -17.91 18.01 -2.26
CA ILE A 316 -18.11 16.58 -2.08
C ILE A 316 -17.10 16.01 -1.08
N SER A 317 -17.57 15.06 -0.28
CA SER A 317 -16.70 14.23 0.57
C SER A 317 -16.64 12.81 0.01
N VAL A 318 -15.43 12.34 -0.28
CA VAL A 318 -15.19 10.98 -0.78
C VAL A 318 -14.68 10.13 0.37
N ALA A 319 -15.61 9.78 1.26
CA ALA A 319 -15.33 9.06 2.50
C ALA A 319 -14.65 7.72 2.24
N GLY A 320 -13.57 7.45 2.97
CA GLY A 320 -12.80 6.24 2.83
C GLY A 320 -11.70 6.18 3.87
N ARG A 321 -10.49 5.77 3.46
CA ARG A 321 -9.35 5.77 4.38
C ARG A 321 -8.96 7.21 4.72
N ALA A 322 -8.78 7.49 6.00
CA ALA A 322 -8.31 8.77 6.50
C ALA A 322 -7.09 9.34 5.76
N PRO A 323 -6.93 10.68 5.72
CA PRO A 323 -7.81 11.69 6.33
C PRO A 323 -8.73 12.39 5.30
N ASP A 324 -10.04 12.32 5.53
CA ASP A 324 -11.08 13.09 4.82
C ASP A 324 -12.02 13.77 5.85
N GLU A 325 -13.09 14.44 5.41
CA GLU A 325 -13.98 15.21 6.30
C GLU A 325 -14.60 14.36 7.41
N THR A 326 -14.78 13.06 7.18
CA THR A 326 -15.29 12.13 8.21
C THR A 326 -14.32 11.99 9.39
N HIS A 327 -13.06 12.37 9.21
CA HIS A 327 -12.00 12.35 10.20
C HIS A 327 -11.70 13.74 10.72
N THR A 328 -11.50 14.71 9.82
CA THR A 328 -11.05 16.04 10.21
C THR A 328 -12.14 16.77 10.99
N VAL A 329 -13.38 16.76 10.51
CA VAL A 329 -14.54 17.45 11.14
C VAL A 329 -15.02 16.70 12.38
N TRP A 330 -15.41 15.43 12.20
CA TRP A 330 -16.09 14.68 13.26
C TRP A 330 -15.16 14.31 14.39
N ALA A 331 -13.95 13.82 14.11
CA ALA A 331 -13.07 13.33 15.16
C ALA A 331 -12.59 14.48 16.06
N LEU A 332 -12.24 15.65 15.51
CA LEU A 332 -11.87 16.82 16.31
C LEU A 332 -13.03 17.38 17.13
N SER A 333 -14.24 17.36 16.57
CA SER A 333 -15.46 17.76 17.30
C SER A 333 -15.75 16.82 18.46
N ILE A 334 -15.58 15.50 18.26
CA ILE A 334 -15.71 14.50 19.33
C ILE A 334 -14.59 14.69 20.38
N CYS A 335 -13.36 15.01 19.97
CA CYS A 335 -12.28 15.32 20.92
C CYS A 335 -12.61 16.53 21.80
N ALA A 336 -13.17 17.59 21.22
CA ALA A 336 -13.65 18.74 22.00
C ALA A 336 -14.70 18.31 23.03
N GLU A 337 -15.70 17.52 22.63
CA GLU A 337 -16.71 17.03 23.56
C GLU A 337 -16.16 16.12 24.66
N ILE A 338 -15.28 15.18 24.33
CA ILE A 338 -14.62 14.30 25.32
C ILE A 338 -13.87 15.15 26.34
N LEU A 339 -13.10 16.14 25.87
CA LEU A 339 -12.33 17.02 26.76
C LEU A 339 -13.25 17.81 27.69
N ASP A 340 -14.35 18.37 27.19
CA ASP A 340 -15.33 19.10 27.99
C ASP A 340 -16.00 18.21 29.04
N LEU A 341 -16.48 17.03 28.65
CA LEU A 341 -17.15 16.08 29.55
C LEU A 341 -16.24 15.64 30.69
N LEU A 342 -15.00 15.30 30.37
CA LEU A 342 -14.02 14.86 31.38
C LEU A 342 -13.66 16.01 32.33
N GLN A 343 -13.49 17.23 31.83
CA GLN A 343 -13.23 18.41 32.67
C GLN A 343 -14.43 18.77 33.56
N GLN A 344 -15.67 18.65 33.05
CA GLN A 344 -16.88 18.86 33.85
C GLN A 344 -17.05 17.81 34.95
N ALA A 345 -16.60 16.57 34.70
CA ALA A 345 -16.54 15.50 35.69
C ALA A 345 -15.36 15.64 36.68
N ASP A 346 -14.68 16.80 36.68
CA ASP A 346 -13.50 17.11 37.49
C ASP A 346 -12.32 16.14 37.30
N LEU A 347 -12.25 15.49 36.13
CA LEU A 347 -11.11 14.65 35.78
C LEU A 347 -9.94 15.51 35.25
N PRO A 348 -8.69 15.17 35.61
CA PRO A 348 -7.49 15.95 35.31
C PRO A 348 -7.02 15.74 33.87
N ILE A 349 -7.85 16.09 32.88
CA ILE A 349 -7.55 15.89 31.46
C ILE A 349 -7.20 17.23 30.80
N THR A 350 -6.03 17.29 30.16
CA THR A 350 -5.49 18.51 29.53
C THR A 350 -5.74 18.55 28.03
N LYS A 351 -5.70 17.39 27.37
CA LYS A 351 -5.87 17.25 25.92
C LYS A 351 -6.67 16.00 25.59
N ALA A 352 -7.42 16.08 24.50
CA ALA A 352 -8.00 14.92 23.83
C ALA A 352 -7.65 15.00 22.34
N TRP A 353 -7.31 13.87 21.72
CA TRP A 353 -6.95 13.80 20.32
C TRP A 353 -7.43 12.50 19.68
N CYS A 354 -7.70 12.52 18.39
CA CYS A 354 -7.98 11.33 17.62
C CYS A 354 -6.95 11.23 16.48
N PRO A 355 -5.96 10.33 16.57
CA PRO A 355 -5.05 10.08 15.46
C PRO A 355 -5.84 9.68 14.22
N TYR A 356 -5.75 10.44 13.12
CA TYR A 356 -6.57 10.19 11.93
C TYR A 356 -6.29 8.82 11.32
N GLU A 357 -5.06 8.33 11.45
CA GLU A 357 -4.64 6.99 11.03
C GLU A 357 -5.47 5.88 11.68
N SER A 358 -6.07 6.15 12.86
CA SER A 358 -6.99 5.25 13.54
C SER A 358 -8.42 5.23 12.95
N GLN A 359 -8.69 5.96 11.87
CA GLN A 359 -10.02 6.00 11.23
C GLN A 359 -11.15 6.46 12.17
N ALA A 360 -10.87 7.45 13.03
CA ALA A 360 -11.81 7.97 14.03
C ALA A 360 -12.30 6.93 15.06
N ILE A 361 -11.52 5.87 15.33
CA ILE A 361 -11.87 4.84 16.33
C ILE A 361 -10.99 4.87 17.59
N TRP A 362 -9.85 5.57 17.60
CA TRP A 362 -9.02 5.75 18.80
C TRP A 362 -9.10 7.19 19.28
N TYR A 363 -9.36 7.36 20.57
CA TYR A 363 -9.33 8.66 21.23
C TYR A 363 -8.29 8.62 22.33
N VAL A 364 -7.32 9.52 22.27
CA VAL A 364 -6.20 9.61 23.21
C VAL A 364 -6.47 10.78 24.13
N VAL A 365 -6.40 10.56 25.44
CA VAL A 365 -6.57 11.59 26.47
C VAL A 365 -5.30 11.73 27.27
N GLN A 366 -4.81 12.97 27.39
CA GLN A 366 -3.60 13.30 28.15
C GLN A 366 -3.99 13.75 29.56
N VAL A 367 -3.34 13.17 30.57
CA VAL A 367 -3.62 13.41 31.98
C VAL A 367 -2.65 14.42 32.59
N ASP A 368 -3.16 15.39 33.36
CA ASP A 368 -2.38 16.23 34.27
C ASP A 368 -1.96 15.41 35.49
N ARG A 369 -0.67 15.06 35.58
CA ARG A 369 -0.14 14.23 36.66
C ARG A 369 -0.19 14.89 38.02
N LYS A 370 -0.10 16.23 38.10
CA LYS A 370 -0.14 16.93 39.40
C LYS A 370 -1.48 16.70 40.07
N ARG A 371 -2.55 16.98 39.33
CA ARG A 371 -3.91 16.75 39.81
C ARG A 371 -4.21 15.25 39.99
N LEU A 372 -3.70 14.38 39.12
CA LEU A 372 -3.89 12.93 39.26
C LEU A 372 -3.37 12.39 40.59
N VAL A 373 -2.15 12.78 41.00
CA VAL A 373 -1.55 12.35 42.28
C VAL A 373 -2.34 12.92 43.47
N GLU A 374 -2.81 14.17 43.37
CA GLU A 374 -3.66 14.80 44.40
C GLU A 374 -4.99 14.07 44.61
N MET A 375 -5.56 13.48 43.55
CA MET A 375 -6.80 12.70 43.64
C MET A 375 -6.67 11.41 44.45
N LYS A 376 -5.44 10.89 44.65
CA LYS A 376 -5.16 9.63 45.37
C LYS A 376 -6.03 8.46 44.89
N THR A 377 -6.23 8.38 43.58
CA THR A 377 -7.01 7.33 42.91
C THR A 377 -6.11 6.17 42.46
N THR A 378 -6.72 5.06 42.04
CA THR A 378 -5.99 3.93 41.45
C THR A 378 -6.14 3.92 39.92
N PRO A 379 -5.22 3.28 39.19
CA PRO A 379 -5.34 3.04 37.75
C PRO A 379 -6.74 2.55 37.31
N GLU A 380 -7.27 1.53 38.00
CA GLU A 380 -8.58 0.96 37.67
C GLU A 380 -9.73 1.93 37.95
N THR A 381 -9.78 2.50 39.15
CA THR A 381 -10.85 3.44 39.53
C THR A 381 -10.90 4.62 38.56
N PHE A 382 -9.73 5.17 38.22
CA PHE A 382 -9.61 6.27 37.29
C PHE A 382 -10.10 5.91 35.88
N CYS A 383 -9.61 4.81 35.30
CA CYS A 383 -9.99 4.41 33.95
C CYS A 383 -11.47 4.02 33.85
N ARG A 384 -12.04 3.42 34.90
CA ARG A 384 -13.47 3.11 34.97
C ARG A 384 -14.32 4.38 35.05
N GLN A 385 -13.97 5.34 35.90
CA GLN A 385 -14.67 6.62 35.99
C GLN A 385 -14.60 7.38 34.66
N LEU A 386 -13.43 7.41 34.03
CA LEU A 386 -13.21 8.05 32.74
C LEU A 386 -14.09 7.42 31.64
N GLY A 387 -14.06 6.09 31.52
CA GLY A 387 -14.87 5.40 30.53
C GLY A 387 -16.37 5.52 30.79
N GLU A 388 -16.82 5.54 32.05
CA GLU A 388 -18.23 5.76 32.41
C GLU A 388 -18.71 7.13 31.93
N VAL A 389 -17.94 8.20 32.20
CA VAL A 389 -18.26 9.58 31.76
C VAL A 389 -18.33 9.67 30.24
N VAL A 390 -17.36 9.10 29.52
CA VAL A 390 -17.32 9.20 28.07
C VAL A 390 -18.36 8.29 27.43
N PHE A 391 -18.41 7.00 27.74
CA PHE A 391 -19.23 6.04 27.02
C PHE A 391 -20.74 6.18 27.31
N SER A 392 -21.13 6.79 28.42
CA SER A 392 -22.54 7.13 28.72
C SER A 392 -23.04 8.38 27.98
N SER A 393 -22.13 9.16 27.39
CA SER A 393 -22.47 10.41 26.70
C SER A 393 -22.90 10.19 25.23
N LYS A 394 -23.56 11.20 24.64
CA LYS A 394 -23.92 11.25 23.21
C LYS A 394 -22.71 10.98 22.28
N PRO A 395 -21.55 11.68 22.41
CA PRO A 395 -20.37 11.40 21.59
C PRO A 395 -19.75 10.02 21.90
N GLY A 396 -19.89 9.53 23.14
CA GLY A 396 -19.45 8.21 23.57
C GLY A 396 -19.94 7.06 22.70
N ARG A 397 -21.11 7.21 22.05
CA ARG A 397 -21.63 6.24 21.06
C ARG A 397 -20.60 5.91 19.98
N PHE A 398 -19.89 6.91 19.48
CA PHE A 398 -18.95 6.80 18.35
C PHE A 398 -17.52 6.46 18.77
N VAL A 399 -17.25 6.39 20.07
CA VAL A 399 -15.90 6.21 20.64
C VAL A 399 -15.79 4.77 21.13
N PRO A 400 -15.09 3.87 20.40
CA PRO A 400 -14.95 2.50 20.87
C PRO A 400 -13.71 2.26 21.74
N LYS A 401 -12.65 3.07 21.57
CA LYS A 401 -11.37 2.88 22.26
C LYS A 401 -10.83 4.20 22.77
N ILE A 402 -10.46 4.25 24.05
CA ILE A 402 -9.80 5.39 24.67
C ILE A 402 -8.41 4.97 25.15
N PHE A 403 -7.38 5.76 24.88
CA PHE A 403 -6.01 5.55 25.34
C PHE A 403 -5.67 6.66 26.34
N VAL A 404 -5.27 6.29 27.54
CA VAL A 404 -4.93 7.23 28.62
C VAL A 404 -3.42 7.36 28.69
N VAL A 405 -2.89 8.55 28.42
CA VAL A 405 -1.45 8.82 28.40
C VAL A 405 -1.07 9.92 29.40
N GLY A 406 0.17 9.88 29.89
CA GLY A 406 0.70 10.89 30.80
C GLY A 406 1.08 12.21 30.08
N ASP A 407 1.34 13.25 30.86
CA ASP A 407 1.74 14.59 30.37
C ASP A 407 3.04 14.63 29.55
N ASN A 408 3.83 13.56 29.53
CA ASN A 408 5.04 13.43 28.71
C ASN A 408 4.79 12.89 27.30
N ILE A 409 3.55 12.53 26.96
CA ILE A 409 3.19 11.99 25.64
C ILE A 409 2.32 13.02 24.92
N ASP A 410 2.74 13.49 23.75
CA ASP A 410 1.89 14.33 22.88
C ASP A 410 0.79 13.45 22.25
N PRO A 411 -0.49 13.62 22.62
CA PRO A 411 -1.56 12.79 22.07
C PRO A 411 -1.78 13.01 20.57
N SER A 412 -1.24 14.09 20.00
CA SER A 412 -1.31 14.38 18.56
C SER A 412 -0.26 13.66 17.71
N ASP A 413 0.81 13.14 18.32
CA ASP A 413 1.82 12.32 17.66
C ASP A 413 1.51 10.83 17.84
N LEU A 414 1.07 10.18 16.76
CA LEU A 414 0.78 8.74 16.76
C LEU A 414 2.00 7.90 17.15
N HIS A 415 3.22 8.33 16.81
CA HIS A 415 4.42 7.59 17.18
C HIS A 415 4.61 7.54 18.69
N GLU A 416 4.40 8.66 19.39
CA GLU A 416 4.47 8.70 20.85
C GLU A 416 3.34 7.89 21.50
N VAL A 417 2.13 7.95 20.94
CA VAL A 417 0.98 7.16 21.43
C VAL A 417 1.23 5.66 21.27
N VAL A 418 1.72 5.22 20.10
CA VAL A 418 2.06 3.81 19.85
C VAL A 418 3.22 3.36 20.75
N TRP A 419 4.23 4.20 20.96
CA TRP A 419 5.31 3.90 21.90
C TRP A 419 4.80 3.74 23.33
N ALA A 420 3.95 4.67 23.80
CA ALA A 420 3.35 4.62 25.12
C ALA A 420 2.47 3.37 25.30
N GLU A 421 1.66 3.03 24.31
CA GLU A 421 0.84 1.81 24.37
C GLU A 421 1.71 0.55 24.40
N ALA A 422 2.66 0.42 23.48
CA ALA A 422 3.48 -0.78 23.36
C ALA A 422 4.37 -1.04 24.58
N THR A 423 4.77 0.01 25.31
CA THR A 423 5.73 -0.10 26.42
C THR A 423 5.12 0.06 27.81
N LYS A 424 3.95 0.71 27.93
CA LYS A 424 3.32 0.99 29.23
C LYS A 424 1.97 0.30 29.42
N SER A 425 1.32 -0.18 28.36
CA SER A 425 0.05 -0.93 28.47
C SER A 425 0.33 -2.42 28.63
N GLN A 426 0.12 -2.94 29.84
CA GLN A 426 0.22 -4.38 30.09
C GLN A 426 -1.02 -5.09 29.52
N PRO A 427 -0.87 -6.08 28.61
CA PRO A 427 -2.01 -6.81 28.07
C PRO A 427 -2.87 -7.42 29.19
N GLN A 428 -4.20 -7.35 29.05
CA GLN A 428 -5.20 -7.74 30.05
C GLN A 428 -5.30 -6.78 31.25
N ASP A 429 -4.19 -6.50 31.93
CA ASP A 429 -4.23 -5.73 33.20
C ASP A 429 -4.45 -4.22 32.99
N SER A 430 -4.10 -3.68 31.82
CA SER A 430 -4.29 -2.26 31.46
C SER A 430 -5.52 -2.03 30.58
N ASP A 431 -6.33 -3.06 30.31
CA ASP A 431 -7.52 -2.99 29.46
C ASP A 431 -8.81 -3.03 30.30
N PHE A 432 -9.50 -1.90 30.40
CA PHE A 432 -10.75 -1.76 31.13
C PHE A 432 -11.94 -1.82 30.16
N PHE A 433 -12.56 -3.01 30.06
CA PHE A 433 -13.67 -3.25 29.15
C PHE A 433 -15.02 -2.77 29.70
N PHE A 434 -15.83 -2.22 28.79
CA PHE A 434 -17.21 -1.78 29.03
C PHE A 434 -18.14 -2.58 28.12
N VAL A 435 -19.01 -3.38 28.73
CA VAL A 435 -19.92 -4.33 28.07
C VAL A 435 -21.37 -4.03 28.40
N GLY A 436 -22.31 -4.57 27.62
CA GLY A 436 -23.75 -4.40 27.85
C GLY A 436 -24.26 -3.04 27.38
N ASN A 437 -24.49 -2.11 28.32
CA ASN A 437 -25.13 -0.81 28.07
C ASN A 437 -24.29 0.17 27.22
N TYR A 438 -23.07 -0.22 26.85
CA TYR A 438 -22.12 0.58 26.09
C TYR A 438 -21.81 -0.02 24.71
N PRO A 439 -22.81 -0.28 23.84
CA PRO A 439 -22.55 -0.97 22.59
C PRO A 439 -21.64 -0.14 21.67
N THR A 440 -20.69 -0.83 21.03
CA THR A 440 -19.90 -0.26 19.93
C THR A 440 -20.82 0.10 18.76
N TYR A 441 -20.55 1.23 18.09
CA TYR A 441 -21.35 1.69 16.96
C TYR A 441 -21.30 0.72 15.78
N ASN A 442 -22.46 0.43 15.17
CA ASN A 442 -22.61 -0.59 14.12
C ASN A 442 -21.90 -0.27 12.80
N LEU A 443 -21.43 0.96 12.58
CA LEU A 443 -20.56 1.24 11.43
C LEU A 443 -19.12 0.75 11.67
N VAL A 444 -18.68 0.57 12.91
CA VAL A 444 -17.34 0.02 13.18
C VAL A 444 -17.24 -1.39 12.57
N PRO A 445 -16.27 -1.66 11.67
CA PRO A 445 -16.21 -2.91 10.90
C PRO A 445 -16.26 -4.17 11.76
N TYR A 446 -15.45 -4.23 12.82
CA TYR A 446 -15.40 -5.40 13.70
C TYR A 446 -16.67 -5.57 14.54
N ALA A 447 -17.52 -4.54 14.68
CA ALA A 447 -18.78 -4.64 15.41
C ALA A 447 -19.84 -5.40 14.62
N THR A 448 -19.83 -5.30 13.29
CA THR A 448 -20.85 -5.92 12.43
C THR A 448 -20.32 -7.00 11.49
N HIS A 449 -18.99 -7.07 11.30
CA HIS A 449 -18.32 -8.03 10.41
C HIS A 449 -17.11 -8.70 11.08
N GLY A 450 -16.98 -8.56 12.40
CA GLY A 450 -15.93 -9.21 13.19
C GLY A 450 -16.25 -10.67 13.51
N LEU A 451 -15.54 -11.24 14.49
CA LEU A 451 -15.67 -12.66 14.88
C LEU A 451 -17.06 -13.00 15.43
N ASN A 452 -17.67 -12.11 16.22
CA ASN A 452 -18.98 -12.32 16.87
C ASN A 452 -19.96 -11.16 16.57
N PRO A 453 -20.39 -10.96 15.32
CA PRO A 453 -21.11 -9.76 14.89
C PRO A 453 -22.53 -9.60 15.47
N HIS A 454 -23.06 -10.64 16.12
CA HIS A 454 -24.39 -10.63 16.75
C HIS A 454 -24.35 -10.28 18.25
N GLU A 455 -23.14 -10.21 18.84
CA GLU A 455 -22.96 -9.86 20.25
C GLU A 455 -22.57 -8.38 20.38
N PRO A 456 -23.06 -7.65 21.41
CA PRO A 456 -22.59 -6.31 21.70
C PRO A 456 -21.07 -6.30 21.92
N GLN A 457 -20.34 -5.63 21.03
CA GLN A 457 -18.89 -5.54 21.16
C GLN A 457 -18.49 -4.56 22.26
N ALA A 458 -17.59 -5.01 23.13
CA ALA A 458 -17.06 -4.23 24.23
C ALA A 458 -16.32 -2.98 23.72
N LYS A 459 -16.48 -1.88 24.46
CA LYS A 459 -15.58 -0.73 24.38
C LYS A 459 -14.43 -0.91 25.37
N VAL A 460 -13.33 -0.19 25.18
CA VAL A 460 -12.16 -0.32 26.06
C VAL A 460 -11.55 1.04 26.37
N VAL A 461 -11.23 1.24 27.64
CA VAL A 461 -10.24 2.24 28.08
C VAL A 461 -8.93 1.49 28.31
N ARG A 462 -7.89 1.86 27.58
CA ARG A 462 -6.54 1.30 27.68
C ARG A 462 -5.64 2.28 28.41
N LEU A 463 -5.02 1.83 29.48
CA LEU A 463 -4.07 2.63 30.24
C LEU A 463 -2.66 2.51 29.63
N CYS A 464 -2.08 3.64 29.27
CA CYS A 464 -0.73 3.75 28.72
C CYS A 464 0.18 4.58 29.66
N MET A 465 0.01 4.37 30.97
CA MET A 465 0.79 5.00 32.04
C MET A 465 1.23 3.92 33.03
N LEU A 466 2.40 4.10 33.64
CA LEU A 466 2.88 3.17 34.66
C LEU A 466 2.24 3.46 36.03
N PRO A 467 2.05 2.46 36.90
CA PRO A 467 1.39 2.65 38.21
C PRO A 467 2.01 3.75 39.08
N ALA A 468 3.34 3.87 39.09
CA ALA A 468 4.05 4.91 39.84
C ALA A 468 3.64 6.34 39.44
N GLU A 469 3.11 6.54 38.23
CA GLU A 469 2.64 7.84 37.75
C GLU A 469 1.38 8.34 38.49
N PHE A 470 0.67 7.46 39.21
CA PHE A 470 -0.49 7.78 40.06
C PHE A 470 -0.10 8.11 41.51
N GLU A 471 1.09 7.71 41.95
CA GLU A 471 1.49 7.78 43.37
C GLU A 471 2.40 8.98 43.67
N THR A 472 3.26 9.35 42.73
CA THR A 472 4.27 10.40 42.91
C THR A 472 4.47 11.18 41.61
N LEU A 473 4.93 12.43 41.73
CA LEU A 473 5.35 13.24 40.57
C LEU A 473 6.73 12.81 40.07
N ASP A 474 7.58 12.35 40.98
CA ASP A 474 8.92 11.84 40.67
C ASP A 474 8.79 10.53 39.91
N ARG A 475 9.18 10.54 38.63
CA ARG A 475 9.19 9.33 37.83
C ARG A 475 10.37 8.46 38.26
N PRO A 476 10.17 7.16 38.53
CA PRO A 476 11.28 6.23 38.78
C PRO A 476 12.04 5.86 37.50
N TRP A 477 11.72 6.53 36.38
CA TRP A 477 12.28 6.31 35.06
C TRP A 477 12.48 7.65 34.36
N VAL A 478 13.43 7.68 33.43
CA VAL A 478 13.67 8.82 32.53
C VAL A 478 13.49 8.34 31.10
N GLU A 479 12.80 9.12 30.28
CA GLU A 479 12.66 8.83 28.87
C GLU A 479 14.02 8.99 28.17
N ALA A 480 14.48 7.93 27.51
CA ALA A 480 15.74 7.86 26.77
C ALA A 480 15.63 8.57 25.41
N SER A 481 15.35 9.88 25.42
CA SER A 481 15.18 10.72 24.23
C SER A 481 15.99 12.01 24.31
N PHE A 482 16.20 12.68 23.17
CA PHE A 482 16.84 13.99 23.15
C PHE A 482 16.11 15.00 24.04
N ARG A 483 14.77 14.97 24.03
CA ARG A 483 13.90 15.84 24.83
C ARG A 483 14.13 15.71 26.34
N ALA A 484 14.30 14.48 26.84
CA ALA A 484 14.21 14.18 28.27
C ALA A 484 15.50 13.68 28.94
N SER A 485 16.46 13.10 28.20
CA SER A 485 17.70 12.53 28.77
C SER A 485 18.91 13.48 28.77
N TYR A 486 18.77 14.69 28.23
CA TYR A 486 19.86 15.67 28.14
C TYR A 486 19.49 17.00 28.82
N PRO A 487 20.42 17.66 29.52
CA PRO A 487 20.19 18.98 30.12
C PRO A 487 19.83 20.04 29.07
N GLU A 488 19.03 21.04 29.44
CA GLU A 488 18.57 22.11 28.54
C GLU A 488 19.73 22.87 27.88
N GLU A 489 20.82 23.10 28.62
CA GLU A 489 22.03 23.74 28.10
C GLU A 489 22.69 22.90 26.98
N ILE A 490 22.73 21.58 27.14
CA ILE A 490 23.27 20.67 26.12
C ILE A 490 22.31 20.61 24.93
N LYS A 491 21.00 20.49 25.16
CA LYS A 491 20.01 20.50 24.08
C LYS A 491 20.12 21.78 23.24
N ARG A 492 20.16 22.94 23.91
CA ARG A 492 20.35 24.23 23.24
C ARG A 492 21.68 24.32 22.52
N THR A 493 22.79 23.92 23.15
CA THR A 493 24.10 23.89 22.49
C THR A 493 24.07 23.02 21.25
N VAL A 494 23.40 21.86 21.33
CA VAL A 494 23.27 20.94 20.20
C VAL A 494 22.39 21.51 19.10
N LEU A 495 21.28 22.17 19.44
CA LEU A 495 20.38 22.81 18.48
C LEU A 495 21.01 24.05 17.82
N ASP A 496 21.65 24.92 18.60
CA ASP A 496 22.34 26.14 18.12
C ASP A 496 23.51 25.77 17.19
N ASN A 497 24.24 24.71 17.52
CA ASN A 497 25.34 24.21 16.70
C ASN A 497 24.91 23.13 15.70
N TRP A 498 23.62 22.79 15.58
CA TRP A 498 23.17 21.64 14.79
C TRP A 498 23.68 21.71 13.34
N ARG A 499 23.56 22.90 12.73
CA ARG A 499 24.14 23.23 11.43
C ARG A 499 25.66 23.22 11.42
N ALA A 500 26.29 23.76 12.46
CA ALA A 500 27.75 23.78 12.59
C ALA A 500 28.34 22.36 12.73
N TYR A 501 27.58 21.39 13.25
CA TYR A 501 27.96 19.98 13.29
C TYR A 501 27.88 19.26 11.94
N GLY A 502 27.36 19.93 10.90
CA GLY A 502 27.18 19.33 9.58
C GLY A 502 25.81 18.66 9.39
N PHE A 503 24.94 18.64 10.41
CA PHE A 503 23.53 18.32 10.20
C PHE A 503 22.86 19.54 9.62
N GLY A 504 22.36 19.43 8.41
CA GLY A 504 21.82 20.59 7.77
C GLY A 504 20.41 20.97 8.20
N GLU A 505 19.86 22.00 7.56
CA GLU A 505 18.52 22.51 7.82
C GLU A 505 17.53 21.37 7.96
N ILE A 506 17.08 21.19 9.20
CA ILE A 506 15.85 20.48 9.48
C ILE A 506 14.81 21.21 8.63
N SER A 507 14.37 20.59 7.53
CA SER A 507 13.18 21.06 6.81
C SER A 507 12.15 21.39 7.89
N SER A 508 11.48 22.54 7.81
CA SER A 508 10.42 22.93 8.75
C SER A 508 9.41 21.80 9.06
N LYS A 509 9.36 20.76 8.20
CA LYS A 509 8.73 19.46 8.42
C LYS A 509 9.18 18.64 9.67
N GLN A 510 10.27 18.94 10.38
CA GLN A 510 10.68 18.18 11.58
C GLN A 510 10.99 19.02 12.84
N ALA A 511 11.21 20.33 12.73
CA ALA A 511 11.70 21.16 13.84
C ALA A 511 10.61 21.64 14.85
N SER A 512 9.32 21.48 14.54
CA SER A 512 8.24 22.15 15.28
C SER A 512 7.84 21.53 16.63
N HIS A 513 8.48 20.43 17.07
CA HIS A 513 8.24 19.90 18.42
C HIS A 513 9.09 20.58 19.52
N GLU A 514 10.11 21.39 19.17
CA GLU A 514 11.11 21.82 20.15
C GLU A 514 11.14 23.31 20.54
N HIS A 515 10.53 24.26 19.80
CA HIS A 515 10.57 25.67 20.23
C HIS A 515 9.31 26.50 19.92
N LYS A 516 8.63 26.98 20.97
CA LYS A 516 7.88 28.25 21.00
C LYS A 516 8.52 29.18 22.04
N ALA A 517 9.44 30.04 21.60
CA ALA A 517 9.68 31.37 22.17
C ALA A 517 10.64 32.20 21.27
N ILE A 518 10.07 33.23 20.63
CA ILE A 518 10.67 34.51 20.21
C ILE A 518 11.76 34.50 19.10
N GLU A 519 11.38 35.08 17.96
CA GLU A 519 12.22 35.53 16.82
C GLU A 519 12.95 36.87 17.12
N PRO A 520 14.07 37.26 16.45
CA PRO A 520 14.08 37.45 14.99
C PRO A 520 15.37 37.19 14.18
N SER A 521 15.13 37.02 12.87
CA SER A 521 15.96 37.35 11.69
C SER A 521 17.01 36.37 11.11
N ALA A 522 16.68 35.94 9.88
CA ALA A 522 17.51 35.73 8.67
C ALA A 522 18.91 35.09 8.79
N THR A 523 19.08 33.86 8.27
CA THR A 523 19.66 33.56 6.94
C THR A 523 19.84 32.04 6.70
N SER A 524 19.76 31.71 5.41
CA SER A 524 19.81 30.44 4.66
C SER A 524 20.66 29.24 5.16
N SER A 525 20.12 28.04 4.87
CA SER A 525 20.65 26.90 4.09
C SER A 525 21.18 25.63 4.78
N THR A 526 20.51 24.51 4.40
CA THR A 526 20.97 23.18 3.90
C THR A 526 21.35 22.02 4.85
N ASP A 527 20.52 20.93 4.80
CA ASP A 527 20.77 19.45 4.65
C ASP A 527 21.02 18.40 5.81
N GLY A 528 19.99 17.75 6.40
CA GLY A 528 20.14 16.66 7.39
C GLY A 528 20.13 15.21 6.84
N GLY A 529 20.85 14.26 7.49
CA GLY A 529 20.61 12.80 7.32
C GLY A 529 21.67 11.77 7.79
N ASP A 530 21.94 11.57 9.10
CA ASP A 530 23.11 10.74 9.54
C ASP A 530 22.90 9.49 10.45
N GLU A 531 21.74 9.17 11.04
CA GLU A 531 21.65 8.08 12.07
C GLU A 531 21.74 6.61 11.58
N LYS A 532 21.89 6.32 10.28
CA LYS A 532 21.90 4.92 9.73
C LYS A 532 23.25 4.45 9.20
N ASN A 533 24.33 5.12 9.57
CA ASN A 533 25.59 4.99 8.86
C ASN A 533 26.66 4.24 9.67
N PRO A 534 26.98 2.95 9.36
CA PRO A 534 28.00 2.18 10.08
C PRO A 534 29.42 2.72 9.90
N PHE A 535 29.64 3.67 8.99
CA PHE A 535 30.94 4.28 8.72
C PHE A 535 31.17 5.58 9.49
N LEU A 536 30.30 5.96 10.42
CA LEU A 536 30.55 7.11 11.30
C LEU A 536 31.65 6.85 12.33
N ASP A 537 31.92 5.58 12.66
CA ASP A 537 33.10 5.20 13.43
C ASP A 537 34.36 5.31 12.56
N PRO A 538 35.32 6.18 12.91
CA PRO A 538 36.56 6.35 12.14
C PRO A 538 37.35 5.06 11.95
N GLU A 539 37.40 4.16 12.95
CA GLU A 539 38.13 2.89 12.84
C GLU A 539 37.48 1.95 11.81
N VAL A 540 36.14 1.88 11.81
CA VAL A 540 35.37 1.07 10.86
C VAL A 540 35.48 1.63 9.45
N SER A 541 35.38 2.95 9.29
CA SER A 541 35.48 3.62 7.99
C SER A 541 36.86 3.44 7.35
N GLU A 542 37.93 3.51 8.14
CA GLU A 542 39.30 3.36 7.67
C GLU A 542 39.61 1.90 7.32
N TYR A 543 39.15 0.95 8.14
CA TYR A 543 39.23 -0.48 7.81
C TYR A 543 38.60 -0.79 6.45
N TRP A 544 37.37 -0.33 6.21
CA TRP A 544 36.67 -0.58 4.96
C TRP A 544 37.26 0.19 3.79
N ARG A 545 37.76 1.42 3.99
CA ARG A 545 38.49 2.18 2.97
C ARG A 545 39.73 1.43 2.50
N GLN A 546 40.52 0.87 3.42
CA GLN A 546 41.67 0.03 3.08
C GLN A 546 41.25 -1.27 2.37
N ALA A 547 40.16 -1.89 2.80
CA ALA A 547 39.61 -3.06 2.13
C ALA A 547 39.18 -2.74 0.67
N TYR A 548 38.51 -1.61 0.44
CA TYR A 548 38.04 -1.18 -0.88
C TYR A 548 39.20 -0.81 -1.81
N GLU A 549 40.27 -0.20 -1.30
CA GLU A 549 41.48 0.05 -2.08
C GLU A 549 42.22 -1.26 -2.41
N LYS A 550 42.37 -2.15 -1.43
CA LYS A 550 42.98 -3.47 -1.66
C LYS A 550 42.21 -4.30 -2.69
N ALA A 551 40.88 -4.25 -2.63
CA ALA A 551 39.99 -4.92 -3.57
C ALA A 551 39.90 -4.22 -4.93
N GLN A 552 40.45 -3.00 -5.06
CA GLN A 552 40.29 -2.12 -6.22
C GLN A 552 38.83 -1.84 -6.58
N TYR A 553 37.92 -1.80 -5.59
CA TYR A 553 36.48 -1.62 -5.83
C TYR A 553 36.18 -0.44 -6.77
N GLU A 554 35.32 -0.64 -7.78
CA GLU A 554 35.13 0.33 -8.86
C GLU A 554 34.50 1.65 -8.39
N SER A 555 33.71 1.62 -7.31
CA SER A 555 33.05 2.80 -6.75
C SER A 555 33.80 3.41 -5.56
N ARG A 556 35.03 2.97 -5.27
CA ARG A 556 35.81 3.42 -4.11
C ARG A 556 36.06 4.93 -4.06
N HIS A 557 36.18 5.56 -5.22
CA HIS A 557 36.40 7.01 -5.34
C HIS A 557 35.15 7.85 -4.98
N VAL A 558 33.98 7.21 -4.88
CA VAL A 558 32.71 7.82 -4.49
C VAL A 558 32.27 7.36 -3.09
N PHE A 559 33.09 6.56 -2.42
CA PHE A 559 32.84 6.16 -1.04
C PHE A 559 33.05 7.37 -0.12
N ASP A 560 31.99 7.80 0.53
CA ASP A 560 31.99 8.94 1.44
C ASP A 560 31.29 8.51 2.75
N PRO A 561 32.09 8.21 3.79
CA PRO A 561 31.59 7.87 5.12
C PRO A 561 30.70 8.95 5.74
N THR A 562 30.72 10.19 5.25
CA THR A 562 30.00 11.33 5.84
C THR A 562 28.84 11.82 4.97
N LEU A 563 28.58 11.19 3.82
CA LEU A 563 27.55 11.64 2.88
C LEU A 563 26.13 11.50 3.44
N THR A 564 25.43 12.60 3.65
CA THR A 564 24.01 12.59 4.06
C THR A 564 23.08 12.77 2.86
N TRP A 565 21.85 12.26 2.94
CA TRP A 565 20.80 12.46 1.95
C TRP A 565 19.41 12.32 2.56
N SER A 566 18.42 12.97 1.96
CA SER A 566 17.03 12.90 2.42
C SER A 566 16.33 11.59 1.98
N GLU A 567 15.30 11.14 2.73
CA GLU A 567 14.49 9.98 2.33
C GLU A 567 13.75 10.21 0.99
N GLU A 568 13.40 11.46 0.67
CA GLU A 568 12.74 11.80 -0.59
C GLU A 568 13.71 11.61 -1.78
N GLU A 569 14.98 12.03 -1.63
CA GLU A 569 16.04 11.79 -2.63
C GLU A 569 16.28 10.30 -2.83
N GLU A 570 16.39 9.53 -1.76
CA GLU A 570 16.56 8.08 -1.84
C GLU A 570 15.37 7.41 -2.55
N LYS A 571 14.13 7.75 -2.17
CA LYS A 571 12.92 7.22 -2.83
C LYS A 571 12.85 7.60 -4.31
N ARG A 572 13.25 8.81 -4.69
CA ARG A 572 13.31 9.26 -6.09
C ARG A 572 14.37 8.48 -6.87
N LEU A 573 15.55 8.30 -6.29
CA LEU A 573 16.62 7.51 -6.86
C LEU A 573 16.22 6.05 -7.05
N ILE A 574 15.61 5.42 -6.03
CA ILE A 574 15.11 4.04 -6.10
C ILE A 574 14.09 3.89 -7.23
N ARG A 575 13.13 4.82 -7.39
CA ARG A 575 12.18 4.78 -8.52
C ARG A 575 12.89 4.87 -9.86
N ARG A 576 13.95 5.69 -9.99
CA ARG A 576 14.74 5.77 -11.23
C ARG A 576 15.53 4.49 -11.49
N LEU A 577 16.08 3.87 -10.44
CA LEU A 577 16.71 2.54 -10.53
C LEU A 577 15.67 1.51 -10.98
N ASP A 578 14.48 1.49 -10.38
CA ASP A 578 13.42 0.55 -10.74
C ASP A 578 12.99 0.69 -12.21
N TRP A 579 12.84 1.92 -12.73
CA TRP A 579 12.50 2.17 -14.13
C TRP A 579 13.62 1.84 -15.13
N ARG A 580 14.90 2.04 -14.76
CA ARG A 580 16.04 1.89 -15.70
C ARG A 580 16.74 0.54 -15.60
N ILE A 581 16.84 -0.01 -14.40
CA ILE A 581 17.56 -1.24 -14.06
C ILE A 581 16.58 -2.41 -13.96
N CYS A 582 15.64 -2.35 -13.00
CA CYS A 582 14.74 -3.47 -12.75
C CYS A 582 13.82 -3.76 -13.94
N LEU A 583 13.19 -2.73 -14.52
CA LEU A 583 12.33 -2.91 -15.69
C LEU A 583 13.11 -3.49 -16.87
N TRP A 584 14.34 -3.05 -17.11
CA TRP A 584 15.16 -3.60 -18.18
C TRP A 584 15.56 -5.06 -17.92
N ALA A 585 15.85 -5.42 -16.67
CA ALA A 585 16.04 -6.82 -16.29
C ALA A 585 14.80 -7.68 -16.58
N CYS A 586 13.60 -7.16 -16.30
CA CYS A 586 12.34 -7.82 -16.66
C CYS A 586 12.18 -7.96 -18.18
N VAL A 587 12.55 -6.95 -18.98
CA VAL A 587 12.50 -7.00 -20.47
C VAL A 587 13.48 -8.03 -21.02
N MET A 588 14.70 -8.10 -20.49
CA MET A 588 15.67 -9.12 -20.91
C MET A 588 15.19 -10.53 -20.54
N PHE A 589 14.60 -10.68 -19.35
CA PHE A 589 14.04 -11.96 -18.93
C PHE A 589 12.80 -12.34 -19.72
N PHE A 590 11.99 -11.37 -20.14
CA PHE A 590 10.92 -11.59 -21.12
C PHE A 590 11.49 -12.21 -22.41
N GLY A 591 12.58 -11.66 -22.96
CA GLY A 591 13.26 -12.25 -24.13
C GLY A 591 13.68 -13.70 -23.91
N LEU A 592 14.30 -14.02 -22.77
CA LEU A 592 14.63 -15.40 -22.41
C LEU A 592 13.39 -16.30 -22.36
N GLN A 593 12.30 -15.83 -21.76
CA GLN A 593 11.09 -16.63 -21.57
C GLN A 593 10.29 -16.82 -22.86
N VAL A 594 10.35 -15.87 -23.79
CA VAL A 594 9.80 -16.01 -25.14
C VAL A 594 10.43 -17.23 -25.81
N ASP A 595 11.76 -17.30 -25.85
CA ASP A 595 12.48 -18.39 -26.51
C ASP A 595 12.36 -19.75 -25.80
N ARG A 596 12.00 -19.76 -24.52
CA ARG A 596 11.71 -21.00 -23.78
C ARG A 596 10.28 -21.50 -23.99
N GLY A 597 9.32 -20.57 -24.01
CA GLY A 597 7.90 -20.88 -24.13
C GLY A 597 7.49 -21.26 -25.57
N ASN A 598 8.22 -20.75 -26.57
CA ASN A 598 7.94 -20.95 -27.98
C ASN A 598 7.80 -22.43 -28.38
N LEU A 599 8.60 -23.32 -27.79
CA LEU A 599 8.60 -24.74 -28.07
C LEU A 599 7.31 -25.41 -27.56
N THR A 600 6.82 -25.03 -26.38
CA THR A 600 5.56 -25.55 -25.82
C THR A 600 4.35 -25.11 -26.66
N GLN A 601 4.41 -23.92 -27.25
CA GLN A 601 3.38 -23.40 -28.16
C GLN A 601 3.48 -24.05 -29.55
N ALA A 602 4.69 -24.25 -30.08
CA ALA A 602 4.91 -24.90 -31.38
C ALA A 602 4.33 -26.33 -31.43
N VAL A 603 4.37 -27.07 -30.32
CA VAL A 603 3.77 -28.42 -30.21
C VAL A 603 2.25 -28.41 -30.30
N SER A 604 1.58 -27.26 -30.12
CA SER A 604 0.14 -27.13 -30.40
C SER A 604 -0.19 -27.09 -31.90
N ASP A 605 0.82 -26.91 -32.76
CA ASP A 605 0.77 -26.93 -34.23
C ASP A 605 1.29 -28.28 -34.81
N THR A 606 1.57 -28.31 -36.12
CA THR A 606 2.15 -29.47 -36.85
C THR A 606 3.63 -29.76 -36.57
N PHE A 607 4.25 -29.11 -35.58
CA PHE A 607 5.71 -29.19 -35.33
C PHE A 607 6.26 -30.61 -35.21
N LEU A 608 5.58 -31.49 -34.47
CA LEU A 608 6.03 -32.88 -34.29
C LEU A 608 5.86 -33.71 -35.58
N GLU A 609 4.78 -33.47 -36.32
CA GLU A 609 4.46 -34.16 -37.57
C GLU A 609 5.46 -33.79 -38.68
N ASP A 610 5.71 -32.49 -38.85
CA ASP A 610 6.60 -31.93 -39.88
C ASP A 610 8.06 -32.40 -39.74
N LEU A 611 8.51 -32.69 -38.51
CA LEU A 611 9.88 -33.14 -38.20
C LEU A 611 9.99 -34.65 -37.95
N GLY A 612 8.86 -35.39 -37.97
CA GLY A 612 8.81 -36.81 -37.66
C GLY A 612 9.25 -37.15 -36.23
N LEU A 613 8.90 -36.32 -35.25
CA LEU A 613 9.32 -36.45 -33.85
C LEU A 613 8.28 -37.16 -32.99
N THR A 614 8.73 -38.04 -32.11
CA THR A 614 7.89 -38.65 -31.08
C THR A 614 7.80 -37.77 -29.83
N THR A 615 6.86 -38.06 -28.92
CA THR A 615 6.83 -37.40 -27.60
C THR A 615 8.12 -37.66 -26.82
N ASN A 616 8.77 -38.81 -27.01
CA ASN A 616 10.05 -39.11 -26.37
C ASN A 616 11.18 -38.24 -26.94
N ASP A 617 11.15 -37.92 -28.23
CA ASP A 617 12.12 -37.02 -28.84
C ASP A 617 11.96 -35.57 -28.35
N TYR A 618 10.71 -35.13 -28.17
CA TYR A 618 10.41 -33.86 -27.50
C TYR A 618 10.98 -33.81 -26.07
N ASN A 619 10.79 -34.88 -25.30
CA ASN A 619 11.36 -34.99 -23.95
C ASN A 619 12.89 -34.97 -23.98
N TRP A 620 13.51 -35.70 -24.91
CA TRP A 620 14.95 -35.68 -25.12
C TRP A 620 15.47 -34.28 -25.49
N GLY A 621 14.77 -33.53 -26.33
CA GLY A 621 15.12 -32.15 -26.66
C GLY A 621 15.10 -31.22 -25.45
N ASN A 622 14.11 -31.37 -24.57
CA ASN A 622 14.05 -30.63 -23.31
C ASN A 622 15.16 -31.04 -22.34
N THR A 623 15.46 -32.34 -22.24
CA THR A 623 16.56 -32.86 -21.42
C THR A 623 17.92 -32.38 -21.91
N VAL A 624 18.21 -32.46 -23.22
CA VAL A 624 19.47 -31.99 -23.81
C VAL A 624 19.66 -30.50 -23.60
N PHE A 625 18.60 -29.71 -23.78
CA PHE A 625 18.62 -28.28 -23.48
C PHE A 625 18.99 -28.03 -22.02
N ARG A 626 18.31 -28.66 -21.06
CA ARG A 626 18.58 -28.44 -19.62
C ARG A 626 19.95 -28.95 -19.17
N LEU A 627 20.41 -30.08 -19.69
CA LEU A 627 21.77 -30.59 -19.42
C LEU A 627 22.82 -29.61 -19.95
N SER A 628 22.65 -29.13 -21.17
CA SER A 628 23.55 -28.15 -21.79
C SER A 628 23.55 -26.83 -21.02
N PHE A 629 22.36 -26.38 -20.60
CA PHE A 629 22.16 -25.22 -19.73
C PHE A 629 22.91 -25.36 -18.41
N LEU A 630 22.70 -26.47 -17.70
CA LEU A 630 23.34 -26.76 -16.42
C LEU A 630 24.87 -26.78 -16.54
N LEU A 631 25.41 -27.38 -17.60
CA LEU A 631 26.85 -27.43 -17.85
C LEU A 631 27.44 -26.05 -18.16
N ALA A 632 26.66 -25.18 -18.81
CA ALA A 632 27.11 -23.84 -19.18
C ALA A 632 26.90 -22.79 -18.09
N GLU A 633 26.02 -23.01 -17.11
CA GLU A 633 25.65 -22.05 -16.07
C GLU A 633 26.84 -21.54 -15.28
N LEU A 634 27.62 -22.45 -14.67
CA LEU A 634 28.78 -22.07 -13.86
C LEU A 634 29.94 -21.49 -14.71
N PRO A 635 30.35 -22.09 -15.85
CA PRO A 635 31.33 -21.46 -16.74
C PRO A 635 30.92 -20.08 -17.22
N SER A 636 29.65 -19.89 -17.59
CA SER A 636 29.11 -18.60 -18.02
C SER A 636 29.26 -17.54 -16.95
N GLN A 637 28.92 -17.85 -15.69
CA GLN A 637 29.11 -16.91 -14.58
C GLN A 637 30.59 -16.50 -14.40
N LEU A 638 31.52 -17.44 -14.56
CA LEU A 638 32.94 -17.13 -14.47
C LEU A 638 33.39 -16.18 -15.58
N VAL A 639 32.88 -16.38 -16.80
CA VAL A 639 33.12 -15.50 -17.95
C VAL A 639 32.51 -14.11 -17.68
N SER A 640 31.23 -14.07 -17.32
CA SER A 640 30.48 -12.86 -16.95
C SER A 640 31.22 -12.03 -15.91
N LYS A 641 31.71 -12.67 -14.85
CA LYS A 641 32.47 -11.98 -13.81
C LYS A 641 33.82 -11.46 -14.30
N LYS A 642 34.46 -12.10 -15.28
CA LYS A 642 35.72 -11.64 -15.86
C LYS A 642 35.53 -10.46 -16.83
N ILE A 643 34.54 -10.53 -17.71
CA ILE A 643 34.35 -9.53 -18.78
C ILE A 643 33.32 -8.44 -18.45
N GLY A 644 32.52 -8.64 -17.41
CA GLY A 644 31.42 -7.78 -16.98
C GLY A 644 30.05 -8.30 -17.45
N PRO A 645 29.06 -8.41 -16.55
CA PRO A 645 27.68 -8.77 -16.92
C PRO A 645 27.08 -7.83 -17.97
N ASP A 646 27.49 -6.55 -17.95
CA ASP A 646 27.10 -5.51 -18.91
C ASP A 646 27.42 -5.84 -20.36
N ARG A 647 28.44 -6.67 -20.61
CA ARG A 647 28.83 -7.11 -21.95
C ARG A 647 28.41 -8.54 -22.23
N TRP A 648 28.53 -9.41 -21.24
CA TRP A 648 28.25 -10.83 -21.42
C TRP A 648 26.78 -11.11 -21.66
N ILE A 649 25.87 -10.51 -20.87
CA ILE A 649 24.43 -10.73 -21.02
C ILE A 649 23.94 -10.31 -22.42
N PRO A 650 24.25 -9.11 -22.96
CA PRO A 650 23.86 -8.76 -24.33
C PRO A 650 24.45 -9.69 -25.40
N ILE A 651 25.71 -10.11 -25.26
CA ILE A 651 26.35 -11.07 -26.16
C ILE A 651 25.57 -12.38 -26.16
N GLN A 652 25.23 -12.91 -24.98
CA GLN A 652 24.44 -14.12 -24.87
C GLN A 652 23.08 -13.95 -25.55
N ILE A 653 22.35 -12.87 -25.27
CA ILE A 653 21.02 -12.62 -25.85
C ILE A 653 21.10 -12.66 -27.36
N VAL A 654 22.05 -11.92 -27.95
CA VAL A 654 22.21 -11.89 -29.41
C VAL A 654 22.56 -13.28 -29.96
N LEU A 655 23.53 -13.98 -29.35
CA LEU A 655 23.96 -15.29 -29.82
C LEU A 655 22.83 -16.31 -29.78
N TRP A 656 22.08 -16.41 -28.67
CA TRP A 656 20.96 -17.35 -28.60
C TRP A 656 19.80 -16.91 -29.49
N SER A 657 19.58 -15.62 -29.70
CA SER A 657 18.54 -15.13 -30.62
C SER A 657 18.82 -15.57 -32.05
N VAL A 658 20.07 -15.53 -32.50
CA VAL A 658 20.45 -16.07 -33.82
C VAL A 658 20.11 -17.56 -33.93
N VAL A 659 20.40 -18.33 -32.88
CA VAL A 659 20.06 -19.76 -32.81
C VAL A 659 18.55 -19.97 -32.76
N ALA A 660 17.82 -19.14 -32.00
CA ALA A 660 16.36 -19.22 -31.88
C ALA A 660 15.67 -18.95 -33.23
N ILE A 661 16.10 -17.91 -33.95
CA ILE A 661 15.65 -17.57 -35.32
C ILE A 661 15.92 -18.76 -36.25
N SER A 662 17.10 -19.38 -36.16
CA SER A 662 17.45 -20.51 -37.03
C SER A 662 16.53 -21.73 -36.86
N GLN A 663 15.77 -21.83 -35.76
CA GLN A 663 14.80 -22.92 -35.57
C GLN A 663 13.68 -22.91 -36.61
N CYS A 664 13.40 -21.79 -37.29
CA CYS A 664 12.43 -21.75 -38.38
C CYS A 664 12.83 -22.65 -39.57
N ALA A 665 14.11 -23.05 -39.65
CA ALA A 665 14.69 -23.88 -40.70
C ALA A 665 14.90 -25.36 -40.30
N LEU A 666 14.36 -25.81 -39.16
CA LEU A 666 14.50 -27.21 -38.73
C LEU A 666 13.90 -28.21 -39.75
N THR A 667 14.56 -29.35 -39.89
CA THR A 667 14.20 -30.41 -40.87
C THR A 667 14.05 -31.78 -40.26
N ASP A 668 14.79 -32.10 -39.18
CA ASP A 668 14.85 -33.44 -38.61
C ASP A 668 15.26 -33.45 -37.13
N ARG A 669 15.17 -34.63 -36.51
CA ARG A 669 15.55 -34.88 -35.10
C ARG A 669 16.95 -34.41 -34.73
N ARG A 670 17.96 -34.58 -35.59
CA ARG A 670 19.35 -34.16 -35.28
C ARG A 670 19.43 -32.65 -35.23
N SER A 671 18.86 -31.97 -36.23
CA SER A 671 18.79 -30.50 -36.26
C SER A 671 18.10 -29.94 -35.01
N PHE A 672 17.02 -30.60 -34.56
CA PHE A 672 16.31 -30.23 -33.34
C PHE A 672 17.21 -30.39 -32.09
N LEU A 673 17.80 -31.56 -31.85
CA LEU A 673 18.63 -31.79 -30.66
C LEU A 673 19.88 -30.90 -30.60
N VAL A 674 20.54 -30.66 -31.75
CA VAL A 674 21.69 -29.76 -31.82
C VAL A 674 21.30 -28.34 -31.45
N THR A 675 20.20 -27.83 -32.03
CA THR A 675 19.73 -26.47 -31.76
C THR A 675 19.31 -26.32 -30.30
N ARG A 676 18.66 -27.34 -29.71
CA ARG A 676 18.34 -27.38 -28.27
C ARG A 676 19.58 -27.35 -27.39
N SER A 677 20.65 -28.06 -27.76
CA SER A 677 21.91 -28.01 -27.02
C SER A 677 22.55 -26.62 -27.09
N LEU A 678 22.63 -26.03 -28.29
CA LEU A 678 23.19 -24.69 -28.49
C LEU A 678 22.44 -23.62 -27.71
N LEU A 679 21.11 -23.63 -27.74
CA LEU A 679 20.28 -22.72 -26.92
C LEU A 679 20.58 -22.91 -25.43
N GLY A 680 20.63 -24.15 -24.96
CA GLY A 680 20.98 -24.45 -23.57
C GLY A 680 22.33 -23.86 -23.16
N ILE A 681 23.38 -24.06 -23.98
CA ILE A 681 24.72 -23.53 -23.71
C ILE A 681 24.72 -21.99 -23.63
N LEU A 682 24.03 -21.33 -24.56
CA LEU A 682 24.05 -19.88 -24.68
C LEU A 682 23.20 -19.19 -23.61
N GLU A 683 22.09 -19.81 -23.19
CA GLU A 683 21.22 -19.29 -22.13
C GLU A 683 21.75 -19.58 -20.71
N GLY A 684 22.61 -20.60 -20.55
CA GLY A 684 23.06 -21.23 -19.30
C GLY A 684 23.29 -20.31 -18.10
N GLY A 685 23.96 -19.17 -18.28
CA GLY A 685 24.31 -18.28 -17.16
C GLY A 685 23.51 -17.00 -17.05
N PHE A 686 22.55 -16.76 -17.94
CA PHE A 686 21.84 -15.48 -17.99
C PHE A 686 21.16 -15.10 -16.67
N ILE A 687 20.41 -16.03 -16.06
CA ILE A 687 19.64 -15.78 -14.84
C ILE A 687 20.58 -15.36 -13.69
N PRO A 688 21.58 -16.18 -13.32
CA PRO A 688 22.43 -15.81 -12.21
C PRO A 688 23.36 -14.62 -12.55
N ASP A 689 23.65 -14.35 -13.82
CA ASP A 689 24.35 -13.14 -14.26
C ASP A 689 23.50 -11.87 -14.06
N ILE A 690 22.20 -11.91 -14.36
CA ILE A 690 21.29 -10.79 -14.08
C ILE A 690 21.13 -10.58 -12.57
N VAL A 691 20.96 -11.65 -11.79
CA VAL A 691 20.82 -11.53 -10.33
C VAL A 691 22.08 -10.88 -9.73
N LEU A 692 23.26 -11.28 -10.21
CA LEU A 692 24.52 -10.65 -9.85
C LEU A 692 24.54 -9.17 -10.25
N TRP A 693 24.14 -8.83 -11.48
CA TRP A 693 24.09 -7.46 -11.95
C TRP A 693 23.13 -6.58 -11.12
N LEU A 694 21.92 -7.06 -10.81
CA LEU A 694 20.96 -6.37 -9.95
C LEU A 694 21.50 -6.12 -8.54
N SER A 695 22.31 -7.05 -8.01
CA SER A 695 22.90 -6.93 -6.67
C SER A 695 23.83 -5.72 -6.50
N TYR A 696 24.35 -5.17 -7.61
CA TYR A 696 25.21 -3.98 -7.63
C TYR A 696 24.45 -2.67 -7.42
N PHE A 697 23.12 -2.66 -7.66
CA PHE A 697 22.29 -1.45 -7.62
C PHE A 697 21.37 -1.39 -6.40
N TYR A 698 21.02 -2.54 -5.84
CA TYR A 698 20.00 -2.69 -4.80
C TYR A 698 20.57 -3.15 -3.46
N THR A 699 19.95 -2.72 -2.36
CA THR A 699 20.26 -3.22 -1.00
C THR A 699 19.70 -4.62 -0.78
N SER A 700 20.15 -5.28 0.28
CA SER A 700 19.74 -6.65 0.65
C SER A 700 18.24 -6.76 0.97
N LYS A 701 17.63 -5.66 1.43
CA LYS A 701 16.19 -5.57 1.68
C LYS A 701 15.38 -5.33 0.40
N GLU A 702 15.95 -4.62 -0.58
CA GLU A 702 15.25 -4.26 -1.82
C GLU A 702 15.29 -5.35 -2.87
N LEU A 703 16.40 -6.08 -2.96
CA LEU A 703 16.65 -7.07 -3.99
C LEU A 703 15.56 -8.15 -4.07
N PRO A 704 15.07 -8.77 -2.97
CA PRO A 704 14.03 -9.80 -3.05
C PRO A 704 12.72 -9.30 -3.67
N VAL A 705 12.34 -8.05 -3.43
CA VAL A 705 11.14 -7.43 -4.02
C VAL A 705 11.31 -7.22 -5.53
N ARG A 706 12.52 -6.85 -5.99
CA ARG A 706 12.77 -6.70 -7.43
C ARG A 706 12.88 -8.05 -8.12
N LEU A 707 13.42 -9.05 -7.42
CA LEU A 707 13.41 -10.42 -7.91
C LEU A 707 11.99 -10.98 -8.04
N SER A 708 11.03 -10.60 -7.18
CA SER A 708 9.64 -11.01 -7.39
C SER A 708 9.02 -10.39 -8.65
N PHE A 709 9.30 -9.12 -8.96
CA PHE A 709 8.91 -8.52 -10.25
C PHE A 709 9.60 -9.20 -11.44
N PHE A 710 10.89 -9.53 -11.31
CA PHE A 710 11.64 -10.30 -12.29
C PHE A 710 10.95 -11.65 -12.57
N TRP A 711 10.64 -12.44 -11.54
CA TRP A 711 9.96 -13.73 -11.70
C TRP A 711 8.49 -13.59 -12.14
N THR A 712 7.82 -12.48 -11.81
CA THR A 712 6.48 -12.17 -12.33
C THR A 712 6.48 -12.08 -13.86
N SER A 713 7.60 -11.62 -14.44
CA SER A 713 7.75 -11.52 -15.90
C SER A 713 7.66 -12.88 -16.60
N LEU A 714 7.91 -14.01 -15.89
CA LEU A 714 7.67 -15.35 -16.43
C LEU A 714 6.21 -15.53 -16.85
N SER A 715 5.26 -15.14 -15.99
CA SER A 715 3.84 -15.32 -16.25
C SER A 715 3.30 -14.29 -17.23
N VAL A 716 3.79 -13.04 -17.14
CA VAL A 716 3.47 -12.00 -18.13
C VAL A 716 3.91 -12.44 -19.53
N THR A 717 5.11 -13.03 -19.64
CA THR A 717 5.60 -13.54 -20.91
C THR A 717 4.69 -14.63 -21.45
N THR A 718 4.29 -15.61 -20.64
CA THR A 718 3.34 -16.65 -21.07
C THR A 718 2.03 -16.07 -21.59
N ILE A 719 1.48 -15.04 -20.93
CA ILE A 719 0.25 -14.38 -21.41
C ILE A 719 0.47 -13.75 -22.79
N VAL A 720 1.55 -12.97 -22.93
CA VAL A 720 1.89 -12.28 -24.18
C VAL A 720 2.19 -13.26 -25.30
N THR A 721 3.01 -14.28 -25.06
CA THR A 721 3.38 -15.28 -26.07
C THR A 721 2.19 -16.17 -26.43
N SER A 722 1.30 -16.51 -25.50
CA SER A 722 0.06 -17.24 -25.84
C SER A 722 -0.84 -16.44 -26.79
N LEU A 723 -0.96 -15.12 -26.58
CA LEU A 723 -1.69 -14.23 -27.48
C LEU A 723 -0.96 -14.04 -28.83
N LEU A 724 0.37 -13.93 -28.79
CA LEU A 724 1.21 -13.80 -29.97
C LEU A 724 1.16 -15.07 -30.83
N ALA A 725 1.24 -16.25 -30.22
CA ALA A 725 1.08 -17.54 -30.88
C ALA A 725 -0.30 -17.68 -31.52
N PHE A 726 -1.37 -17.27 -30.84
CA PHE A 726 -2.71 -17.21 -31.43
C PHE A 726 -2.72 -16.36 -32.71
N ALA A 727 -2.08 -15.18 -32.70
CA ALA A 727 -1.99 -14.31 -33.86
C ALA A 727 -1.11 -14.91 -34.98
N ILE A 728 0.11 -15.35 -34.65
CA ILE A 728 1.09 -15.88 -35.61
C ILE A 728 0.60 -17.14 -36.30
N PHE A 729 -0.16 -18.00 -35.62
CA PHE A 729 -0.67 -19.22 -36.22
C PHE A 729 -1.68 -18.98 -37.36
N HIS A 730 -2.21 -17.77 -37.53
CA HIS A 730 -2.98 -17.38 -38.71
C HIS A 730 -2.11 -17.20 -39.98
N LEU A 731 -0.79 -17.08 -39.82
CA LEU A 731 0.17 -17.04 -40.95
C LEU A 731 0.50 -18.44 -41.49
N SER A 732 -0.10 -19.50 -40.95
CA SER A 732 0.10 -20.85 -41.47
C SER A 732 -0.33 -20.94 -42.93
N GLY A 733 0.54 -21.46 -43.80
CA GLY A 733 0.33 -21.53 -45.25
C GLY A 733 0.83 -20.30 -46.03
N VAL A 734 1.13 -19.19 -45.37
CA VAL A 734 1.76 -18.03 -46.01
C VAL A 734 3.19 -18.40 -46.42
N HIS A 735 3.55 -18.18 -47.69
CA HIS A 735 4.79 -18.65 -48.31
C HIS A 735 5.04 -20.17 -48.21
N GLY A 736 3.99 -20.97 -47.99
CA GLY A 736 4.11 -22.43 -47.84
C GLY A 736 4.76 -22.88 -46.53
N TRP A 737 4.87 -21.99 -45.53
CA TRP A 737 5.44 -22.31 -44.24
C TRP A 737 4.37 -22.66 -43.21
N ALA A 738 4.68 -23.64 -42.35
CA ALA A 738 3.87 -23.94 -41.18
C ALA A 738 3.92 -22.80 -40.15
N GLY A 739 2.84 -22.61 -39.38
CA GLY A 739 2.71 -21.53 -38.40
C GLY A 739 3.84 -21.52 -37.35
N TRP A 740 4.30 -22.68 -36.90
CA TRP A 740 5.42 -22.79 -35.96
C TRP A 740 6.76 -22.23 -36.50
N ARG A 741 6.98 -22.25 -37.83
CA ARG A 741 8.20 -21.66 -38.43
C ARG A 741 8.19 -20.14 -38.31
N TRP A 742 7.03 -19.51 -38.55
CA TRP A 742 6.84 -18.09 -38.34
C TRP A 742 6.98 -17.69 -36.88
N LEU A 743 6.51 -18.56 -35.97
CA LEU A 743 6.62 -18.37 -34.53
C LEU A 743 8.09 -18.23 -34.11
N PHE A 744 8.95 -19.20 -34.44
CA PHE A 744 10.39 -19.10 -34.11
C PHE A 744 11.09 -17.90 -34.76
N LEU A 745 10.71 -17.53 -35.99
CA LEU A 745 11.31 -16.38 -36.67
C LEU A 745 10.95 -15.06 -35.99
N ILE A 746 9.66 -14.79 -35.79
CA ILE A 746 9.18 -13.50 -35.26
C ILE A 746 9.61 -13.33 -33.81
N GLU A 747 9.42 -14.36 -32.98
CA GLU A 747 9.79 -14.32 -31.57
C GLU A 747 11.30 -14.19 -31.38
N GLY A 748 12.10 -14.91 -32.17
CA GLY A 748 13.57 -14.78 -32.14
C GLY A 748 14.04 -13.39 -32.57
N VAL A 749 13.36 -12.71 -33.51
CA VAL A 749 13.67 -11.32 -33.89
C VAL A 749 13.33 -10.33 -32.79
N ILE A 750 12.24 -10.56 -32.04
CA ILE A 750 11.90 -9.76 -30.86
C ILE A 750 13.00 -9.89 -29.81
N THR A 751 13.45 -11.11 -29.51
CA THR A 751 14.55 -11.36 -28.58
C THR A 751 15.87 -10.72 -29.08
N LEU A 752 16.17 -10.83 -30.38
CA LEU A 752 17.37 -10.22 -30.96
C LEU A 752 17.38 -8.69 -30.76
N SER A 753 16.21 -8.06 -30.94
CA SER A 753 16.03 -6.62 -30.73
C SER A 753 16.28 -6.22 -29.28
N VAL A 754 15.83 -7.04 -28.32
CA VAL A 754 16.14 -6.86 -26.89
C VAL A 754 17.64 -7.02 -26.63
N GLY A 755 18.30 -8.03 -27.21
CA GLY A 755 19.74 -8.25 -27.08
C GLY A 755 20.58 -7.09 -27.59
N LEU A 756 20.26 -6.58 -28.78
CA LEU A 756 20.91 -5.41 -29.36
C LEU A 756 20.67 -4.16 -28.51
N GLY A 757 19.44 -3.96 -28.01
CA GLY A 757 19.11 -2.88 -27.08
C GLY A 757 19.89 -2.94 -25.77
N SER A 758 20.17 -4.14 -25.27
CA SER A 758 20.86 -4.34 -23.98
C SER A 758 22.30 -3.84 -23.99
N PHE A 759 23.00 -3.82 -25.13
CA PHE A 759 24.33 -3.19 -25.23
C PHE A 759 24.32 -1.69 -24.89
N PHE A 760 23.20 -1.01 -25.17
CA PHE A 760 23.04 0.40 -24.84
C PHE A 760 22.43 0.60 -23.47
N MET A 761 21.62 -0.35 -23.00
CA MET A 761 20.86 -0.22 -21.76
C MET A 761 21.58 -0.78 -20.53
N MET A 762 22.62 -1.61 -20.62
CA MET A 762 23.27 -2.17 -19.43
C MET A 762 24.55 -1.43 -19.02
N PRO A 763 24.56 -0.61 -17.95
CA PRO A 763 25.79 -0.11 -17.35
C PRO A 763 26.52 -1.19 -16.52
N ALA A 764 27.84 -1.08 -16.43
CA ALA A 764 28.69 -1.96 -15.62
C ALA A 764 28.55 -1.74 -14.11
N SER A 765 28.25 -0.51 -13.70
CA SER A 765 27.99 -0.10 -12.31
C SER A 765 27.28 1.25 -12.29
N VAL A 766 26.84 1.70 -11.11
CA VAL A 766 26.20 3.02 -10.92
C VAL A 766 27.11 4.16 -11.38
N VAL A 767 28.42 4.05 -11.15
CA VAL A 767 29.43 5.07 -11.53
C VAL A 767 29.76 5.05 -13.02
N GLN A 768 29.45 3.97 -13.74
CA GLN A 768 29.79 3.76 -15.15
C GLN A 768 28.57 3.92 -16.10
N THR A 769 27.64 4.80 -15.75
CA THR A 769 26.45 5.06 -16.59
C THR A 769 26.68 6.07 -17.71
N LYS A 770 27.69 6.95 -17.57
CA LYS A 770 28.11 7.91 -18.60
C LYS A 770 28.92 7.19 -19.68
N THR A 771 28.48 7.26 -20.94
CA THR A 771 29.14 6.63 -22.10
C THR A 771 29.11 7.58 -23.30
N TRP A 772 29.79 7.24 -24.41
CA TRP A 772 29.83 8.12 -25.60
C TRP A 772 28.44 8.37 -26.21
N PHE A 773 27.54 7.38 -26.18
CA PHE A 773 26.14 7.49 -26.63
C PHE A 773 25.19 7.97 -25.52
N ARG A 774 25.71 8.20 -24.32
CA ARG A 774 24.98 8.71 -23.16
C ARG A 774 25.87 9.67 -22.35
N PRO A 775 26.18 10.86 -22.90
CA PRO A 775 27.14 11.78 -22.29
C PRO A 775 26.69 12.27 -20.90
N ASN A 776 25.38 12.44 -20.70
CA ASN A 776 24.81 12.88 -19.42
C ASN A 776 24.63 11.75 -18.38
N GLY A 777 24.93 10.50 -18.74
CA GLY A 777 24.72 9.35 -17.86
C GLY A 777 23.26 9.09 -17.52
N TRP A 778 23.02 8.25 -16.51
CA TRP A 778 21.67 7.99 -16.00
C TRP A 778 21.35 8.70 -14.71
N PHE A 779 22.37 9.07 -13.95
CA PHE A 779 22.28 9.63 -12.62
C PHE A 779 23.20 10.84 -12.55
N SER A 780 22.79 11.85 -11.79
CA SER A 780 23.66 12.97 -11.41
C SER A 780 24.78 12.48 -10.49
N ASP A 781 25.85 13.25 -10.34
CA ASP A 781 27.00 12.87 -9.51
C ASP A 781 26.58 12.70 -8.02
N ARG A 782 25.59 13.47 -7.55
CA ARG A 782 24.96 13.29 -6.22
C ARG A 782 24.17 11.99 -6.14
N GLU A 783 23.32 11.69 -7.13
CA GLU A 783 22.58 10.42 -7.17
C GLU A 783 23.49 9.19 -7.23
N VAL A 784 24.61 9.28 -7.95
CA VAL A 784 25.64 8.23 -7.99
C VAL A 784 26.23 8.01 -6.59
N SER A 785 26.59 9.10 -5.90
CA SER A 785 27.15 9.06 -4.54
C SER A 785 26.17 8.44 -3.54
N ILE A 786 24.90 8.82 -3.60
CA ILE A 786 23.84 8.24 -2.76
C ILE A 786 23.67 6.75 -3.06
N ALA A 787 23.58 6.35 -4.33
CA ALA A 787 23.38 4.95 -4.71
C ALA A 787 24.52 4.03 -4.22
N VAL A 788 25.78 4.47 -4.31
CA VAL A 788 26.95 3.71 -3.84
C VAL A 788 26.93 3.60 -2.31
N ASN A 789 26.88 4.74 -1.61
CA ASN A 789 26.99 4.74 -0.15
C ASN A 789 25.81 4.04 0.52
N ARG A 790 24.60 4.13 -0.04
CA ARG A 790 23.42 3.39 0.44
C ARG A 790 23.59 1.87 0.39
N VAL A 791 24.17 1.36 -0.69
CA VAL A 791 24.44 -0.08 -0.85
C VAL A 791 25.55 -0.54 0.10
N LEU A 792 26.59 0.27 0.29
CA LEU A 792 27.69 -0.04 1.23
C LEU A 792 27.25 0.08 2.69
N ARG A 793 26.36 1.02 3.04
CA ARG A 793 25.80 1.16 4.40
C ARG A 793 24.92 -0.03 4.79
N ASP A 794 24.21 -0.62 3.83
CA ASP A 794 23.43 -1.86 4.05
C ASP A 794 24.32 -3.09 4.21
N ASP A 795 25.41 -3.17 3.43
CA ASP A 795 26.37 -4.26 3.51
C ASP A 795 27.77 -3.82 3.06
N PRO A 796 28.67 -3.51 4.01
CA PRO A 796 30.03 -3.08 3.70
C PRO A 796 30.84 -4.10 2.89
N SER A 797 30.51 -5.40 2.98
CA SER A 797 31.22 -6.44 2.23
C SER A 797 30.99 -6.36 0.71
N LYS A 798 29.99 -5.59 0.23
CA LYS A 798 29.77 -5.39 -1.20
C LYS A 798 30.92 -4.69 -1.94
N GLY A 799 31.79 -3.98 -1.22
CA GLY A 799 33.02 -3.42 -1.77
C GLY A 799 34.26 -4.30 -1.63
N ASP A 800 34.14 -5.54 -1.11
CA ASP A 800 35.28 -6.43 -0.85
C ASP A 800 35.92 -7.06 -2.12
N MET A 801 35.33 -6.79 -3.29
CA MET A 801 35.73 -7.39 -4.56
C MET A 801 35.39 -6.46 -5.74
N HIS A 802 36.28 -6.40 -6.74
CA HIS A 802 36.03 -5.63 -7.96
C HIS A 802 34.93 -6.30 -8.82
N ASN A 803 34.06 -5.51 -9.47
CA ASN A 803 32.97 -6.05 -10.29
C ASN A 803 33.42 -6.99 -11.44
N ARG A 804 34.63 -6.78 -11.97
CA ARG A 804 35.35 -7.62 -12.97
C ARG A 804 36.37 -8.65 -12.43
N GLN A 805 36.37 -8.94 -11.12
CA GLN A 805 37.31 -9.90 -10.53
C GLN A 805 36.80 -11.33 -10.64
N ALA A 806 37.55 -12.21 -11.31
CA ALA A 806 37.21 -13.62 -11.48
C ALA A 806 37.11 -14.38 -10.14
N ILE A 807 36.16 -15.30 -10.05
CA ILE A 807 36.01 -16.20 -8.90
C ILE A 807 37.08 -17.30 -9.00
N THR A 808 37.92 -17.41 -7.97
CA THR A 808 38.92 -18.48 -7.89
C THR A 808 38.26 -19.84 -7.63
N PRO A 809 38.74 -20.96 -8.20
CA PRO A 809 38.22 -22.31 -7.93
C PRO A 809 38.13 -22.67 -6.43
N ARG A 810 39.06 -22.15 -5.62
CA ARG A 810 39.05 -22.33 -4.16
C ARG A 810 37.80 -21.72 -3.49
N ARG A 811 37.38 -20.52 -3.91
CA ARG A 811 36.16 -19.86 -3.40
C ARG A 811 34.90 -20.59 -3.83
N LEU A 812 34.88 -21.10 -5.06
CA LEU A 812 33.81 -21.95 -5.57
C LEU A 812 33.66 -23.23 -4.73
N TRP A 813 34.78 -23.91 -4.45
CA TRP A 813 34.76 -25.11 -3.61
C TRP A 813 34.24 -24.83 -2.20
N ASN A 814 34.73 -23.76 -1.56
CA ASN A 814 34.29 -23.37 -0.22
C ASN A 814 32.78 -23.07 -0.14
N ALA A 815 32.21 -22.47 -1.19
CA ALA A 815 30.76 -22.20 -1.23
C ALA A 815 29.95 -23.49 -1.48
N ALA A 816 30.45 -24.41 -2.30
CA ALA A 816 29.80 -25.70 -2.56
C ALA A 816 29.82 -26.63 -1.34
N THR A 817 30.87 -26.56 -0.51
CA THR A 817 31.01 -27.37 0.70
C THR A 817 30.37 -26.74 1.95
N ASP A 818 29.72 -25.59 1.83
CA ASP A 818 28.96 -24.98 2.94
C ASP A 818 27.69 -25.77 3.25
N TYR A 819 27.82 -26.73 4.18
CA TYR A 819 26.74 -27.62 4.61
C TYR A 819 25.51 -26.89 5.17
N HIS A 820 25.64 -25.62 5.59
CA HIS A 820 24.50 -24.83 6.06
C HIS A 820 23.54 -24.42 4.95
N LEU A 821 23.96 -24.46 3.68
CA LEU A 821 23.13 -24.10 2.52
C LEU A 821 22.46 -25.31 1.85
N TRP A 822 22.93 -26.53 2.14
CA TRP A 822 22.39 -27.77 1.58
C TRP A 822 20.89 -27.98 1.81
N PRO A 823 20.30 -27.64 2.99
CA PRO A 823 18.85 -27.72 3.14
C PRO A 823 18.09 -26.91 2.07
N ILE A 824 18.60 -25.74 1.70
CA ILE A 824 17.99 -24.88 0.67
C ILE A 824 18.23 -25.44 -0.74
N TYR A 825 19.39 -26.04 -1.01
CA TYR A 825 19.65 -26.74 -2.28
C TYR A 825 18.75 -27.95 -2.48
N VAL A 826 18.51 -28.74 -1.43
CA VAL A 826 17.56 -29.86 -1.46
C VAL A 826 16.13 -29.38 -1.70
N ILE A 827 15.72 -28.25 -1.10
CA ILE A 827 14.45 -27.59 -1.41
C ILE A 827 14.40 -27.21 -2.90
N GLY A 828 15.46 -26.56 -3.42
CA GLY A 828 15.57 -26.20 -4.84
C GLY A 828 15.38 -27.42 -5.76
N PHE A 829 16.06 -28.52 -5.45
CA PHE A 829 15.98 -29.77 -6.20
C PHE A 829 14.58 -30.39 -6.24
N MET A 830 13.81 -30.38 -5.13
CA MET A 830 12.55 -31.13 -5.05
C MET A 830 11.28 -30.30 -5.20
N ALA A 831 11.29 -29.02 -4.80
CA ALA A 831 10.06 -28.25 -4.57
C ALA A 831 9.21 -27.98 -5.83
N TYR A 832 9.81 -28.04 -7.02
CA TYR A 832 9.17 -27.72 -8.30
C TYR A 832 8.83 -28.95 -9.15
N ILE A 833 9.35 -30.12 -8.79
CA ILE A 833 9.08 -31.38 -9.49
C ILE A 833 7.57 -31.67 -9.58
N PRO A 834 6.75 -31.48 -8.52
CA PRO A 834 5.32 -31.80 -8.57
C PRO A 834 4.51 -31.04 -9.63
N GLN A 835 4.90 -29.79 -9.95
CA GLN A 835 4.19 -28.90 -10.87
C GLN A 835 4.76 -28.94 -12.29
N SER A 836 6.01 -29.35 -12.45
CA SER A 836 6.76 -29.28 -13.71
C SER A 836 6.17 -30.13 -14.85
N PRO A 837 5.75 -31.41 -14.64
CA PRO A 837 5.10 -32.18 -15.71
C PRO A 837 3.72 -31.63 -16.11
N PRO A 838 2.77 -31.34 -15.19
CA PRO A 838 1.51 -30.69 -15.56
C PRO A 838 1.69 -29.40 -16.37
N ASN A 839 2.71 -28.59 -16.04
CA ASN A 839 3.01 -27.36 -16.77
C ASN A 839 3.50 -27.66 -18.20
N THR A 840 4.41 -28.61 -18.37
CA THR A 840 5.02 -28.94 -19.65
C THR A 840 4.03 -29.56 -20.64
N TYR A 841 3.07 -30.35 -20.14
CA TYR A 841 2.10 -31.05 -20.98
C TYR A 841 0.73 -30.35 -21.05
N ILE A 842 0.56 -29.15 -20.46
CA ILE A 842 -0.75 -28.47 -20.43
C ILE A 842 -1.38 -28.36 -21.82
N THR A 843 -0.62 -27.92 -22.84
CA THR A 843 -1.15 -27.75 -24.20
C THR A 843 -1.55 -29.08 -24.82
N LEU A 844 -0.74 -30.12 -24.64
CA LEU A 844 -1.04 -31.48 -25.10
C LEU A 844 -2.26 -32.07 -24.38
N THR A 845 -2.37 -31.89 -23.07
CA THR A 845 -3.53 -32.33 -22.28
C THR A 845 -4.80 -31.62 -22.77
N LEU A 846 -4.77 -30.31 -22.97
CA LEU A 846 -5.91 -29.55 -23.47
C LEU A 846 -6.30 -29.94 -24.91
N ARG A 847 -5.33 -30.22 -25.79
CA ARG A 847 -5.62 -30.78 -27.12
C ARG A 847 -6.27 -32.16 -27.03
N SER A 848 -5.79 -33.01 -26.12
CA SER A 848 -6.30 -34.39 -25.98
C SER A 848 -7.74 -34.46 -25.46
N VAL A 849 -8.19 -33.48 -24.68
CA VAL A 849 -9.59 -33.39 -24.20
C VAL A 849 -10.53 -32.72 -25.19
N GLY A 850 -10.04 -32.33 -26.38
CA GLY A 850 -10.87 -31.85 -27.49
C GLY A 850 -10.83 -30.34 -27.77
N PHE A 851 -10.00 -29.54 -27.07
CA PHE A 851 -9.88 -28.12 -27.38
C PHE A 851 -9.12 -27.88 -28.71
N SER A 852 -9.52 -26.85 -29.45
CA SER A 852 -8.85 -26.44 -30.70
C SER A 852 -7.44 -25.89 -30.43
N LYS A 853 -6.56 -25.88 -31.43
CA LYS A 853 -5.23 -25.26 -31.37
C LYS A 853 -5.27 -23.83 -30.80
N PHE A 854 -6.21 -23.02 -31.29
CA PHE A 854 -6.38 -21.64 -30.84
C PHE A 854 -6.90 -21.55 -29.40
N THR A 855 -7.92 -22.34 -29.06
CA THR A 855 -8.52 -22.36 -27.72
C THR A 855 -7.50 -22.83 -26.67
N THR A 856 -6.69 -23.85 -26.97
CA THR A 856 -5.67 -24.37 -26.06
C THR A 856 -4.66 -23.30 -25.63
N ASN A 857 -4.17 -22.47 -26.55
CA ASN A 857 -3.19 -21.43 -26.22
C ASN A 857 -3.82 -20.32 -25.35
N LEU A 858 -5.07 -19.95 -25.61
CA LEU A 858 -5.80 -18.97 -24.81
C LEU A 858 -6.12 -19.48 -23.40
N LEU A 859 -6.46 -20.77 -23.26
CA LEU A 859 -6.78 -21.38 -21.98
C LEU A 859 -5.58 -21.46 -21.01
N ALA A 860 -4.35 -21.28 -21.49
CA ALA A 860 -3.17 -21.17 -20.62
C ALA A 860 -3.08 -19.82 -19.88
N ILE A 861 -3.79 -18.78 -20.36
CA ILE A 861 -3.75 -17.42 -19.80
C ILE A 861 -4.28 -17.36 -18.36
N PRO A 862 -5.47 -17.93 -18.02
CA PRO A 862 -5.99 -17.86 -16.66
C PRO A 862 -5.05 -18.43 -15.60
N ALA A 863 -4.41 -19.57 -15.87
CA ALA A 863 -3.42 -20.15 -14.95
C ALA A 863 -2.28 -19.16 -14.67
N SER A 864 -1.79 -18.48 -15.71
CA SER A 864 -0.72 -17.48 -15.59
C SER A 864 -1.14 -16.24 -14.80
N VAL A 865 -2.39 -15.77 -14.98
CA VAL A 865 -2.93 -14.63 -14.21
C VAL A 865 -3.03 -14.97 -12.73
N PHE A 866 -3.59 -16.12 -12.37
CA PHE A 866 -3.68 -16.54 -10.98
C PHE A 866 -2.29 -16.80 -10.37
N HIS A 867 -1.36 -17.36 -11.14
CA HIS A 867 0.03 -17.55 -10.73
C HIS A 867 0.72 -16.23 -10.35
N ILE A 868 0.47 -15.12 -11.08
CA ILE A 868 0.97 -13.78 -10.70
C ILE A 868 0.41 -13.35 -9.34
N ILE A 869 -0.90 -13.51 -9.14
CA ILE A 869 -1.58 -13.09 -7.91
C ILE A 869 -1.04 -13.88 -6.72
N THR A 870 -0.92 -15.20 -6.84
CA THR A 870 -0.45 -16.06 -5.74
C THR A 870 1.05 -15.90 -5.46
N LEU A 871 1.88 -15.69 -6.49
CA LEU A 871 3.31 -15.39 -6.35
C LEU A 871 3.54 -14.08 -5.58
N LEU A 872 2.88 -12.99 -6.00
CA LEU A 872 3.02 -11.68 -5.35
C LEU A 872 2.44 -11.71 -3.93
N GLY A 873 1.28 -12.36 -3.76
CA GLY A 873 0.65 -12.56 -2.46
C GLY A 873 1.54 -13.33 -1.48
N LEU A 874 2.18 -14.42 -1.93
CA LEU A 874 3.07 -15.21 -1.10
C LEU A 874 4.33 -14.43 -0.69
N THR A 875 4.92 -13.70 -1.63
CA THR A 875 6.12 -12.88 -1.37
C THR A 875 5.80 -11.79 -0.34
N GLN A 876 4.66 -11.10 -0.48
CA GLN A 876 4.23 -10.07 0.46
C GLN A 876 3.93 -10.68 1.85
N LEU A 877 3.32 -11.86 1.91
CA LEU A 877 3.05 -12.57 3.15
C LEU A 877 4.34 -12.95 3.89
N SER A 878 5.37 -13.41 3.17
CA SER A 878 6.68 -13.70 3.76
C SER A 878 7.36 -12.46 4.33
N GLY A 879 7.20 -11.31 3.66
CA GLY A 879 7.66 -10.01 4.15
C GLY A 879 6.93 -9.57 5.43
N TRP A 880 5.60 -9.70 5.47
CA TRP A 880 4.77 -9.26 6.60
C TRP A 880 4.99 -10.11 7.86
N LEU A 881 5.02 -11.43 7.71
CA LEU A 881 5.25 -12.36 8.84
C LEU A 881 6.74 -12.49 9.21
N ASN A 882 7.64 -11.97 8.37
CA ASN A 882 9.09 -12.16 8.46
C ASN A 882 9.51 -13.64 8.61
N GLU A 883 8.79 -14.54 7.96
CA GLU A 883 8.99 -15.99 8.01
C GLU A 883 9.13 -16.52 6.59
N ARG A 884 10.21 -17.29 6.32
CA ARG A 884 10.53 -17.76 4.97
C ARG A 884 10.11 -19.21 4.76
N THR A 885 10.36 -20.07 5.74
CA THR A 885 10.18 -21.52 5.59
C THR A 885 8.70 -21.90 5.58
N LEU A 886 7.94 -21.52 6.61
CA LEU A 886 6.52 -21.90 6.70
C LEU A 886 5.67 -21.26 5.61
N VAL A 887 6.01 -20.03 5.20
CA VAL A 887 5.33 -19.36 4.09
C VAL A 887 5.65 -20.08 2.77
N SER A 888 6.91 -20.41 2.50
CA SER A 888 7.29 -21.17 1.29
C SER A 888 6.66 -22.57 1.22
N MET A 889 6.39 -23.18 2.38
CA MET A 889 5.71 -24.48 2.50
C MET A 889 4.23 -24.45 2.05
N LEU A 890 3.63 -23.26 1.88
CA LEU A 890 2.29 -23.15 1.30
C LEU A 890 2.23 -23.69 -0.14
N GLN A 891 3.33 -23.64 -0.90
CA GLN A 891 3.43 -24.20 -2.25
C GLN A 891 3.08 -25.71 -2.31
N PRO A 892 3.81 -26.60 -1.61
CA PRO A 892 3.48 -28.01 -1.63
C PRO A 892 2.14 -28.32 -0.95
N ILE A 893 1.70 -27.53 0.04
CA ILE A 893 0.37 -27.68 0.67
C ILE A 893 -0.75 -27.40 -0.33
N TRP A 894 -0.64 -26.34 -1.14
CA TRP A 894 -1.59 -26.02 -2.20
C TRP A 894 -1.62 -27.10 -3.28
N THR A 895 -0.45 -27.61 -3.65
CA THR A 895 -0.30 -28.55 -4.76
C THR A 895 -0.80 -29.96 -4.39
N LEU A 896 -0.74 -30.33 -3.10
CA LEU A 896 -1.06 -31.66 -2.60
C LEU A 896 -2.49 -32.15 -2.95
N PRO A 897 -3.58 -31.43 -2.60
CA PRO A 897 -4.93 -31.88 -2.93
C PRO A 897 -5.14 -31.97 -4.44
N CYS A 898 -4.46 -31.12 -5.21
CA CYS A 898 -4.66 -31.07 -6.65
C CYS A 898 -3.97 -32.24 -7.38
N ILE A 899 -2.75 -32.63 -6.98
CA ILE A 899 -2.10 -33.83 -7.50
C ILE A 899 -2.85 -35.09 -7.04
N ALA A 900 -3.38 -35.11 -5.81
CA ALA A 900 -4.24 -36.19 -5.35
C ALA A 900 -5.48 -36.32 -6.26
N ALA A 901 -6.11 -35.20 -6.65
CA ALA A 901 -7.21 -35.22 -7.61
C ALA A 901 -6.77 -35.75 -8.98
N LEU A 902 -5.62 -35.31 -9.53
CA LEU A 902 -5.07 -35.88 -10.79
C LEU A 902 -4.86 -37.39 -10.69
N ARG A 903 -4.41 -37.87 -9.52
CA ARG A 903 -4.13 -39.29 -9.30
C ARG A 903 -5.40 -40.12 -9.11
N PHE A 904 -6.40 -39.66 -8.36
CA PHE A 904 -7.50 -40.50 -7.89
C PHE A 904 -8.85 -40.21 -8.56
N TRP A 905 -9.04 -39.04 -9.16
CA TRP A 905 -10.32 -38.71 -9.79
C TRP A 905 -10.50 -39.51 -11.10
N PRO A 906 -11.59 -40.29 -11.27
CA PRO A 906 -11.79 -41.14 -12.44
C PRO A 906 -11.97 -40.34 -13.74
N ASN A 907 -12.65 -39.19 -13.69
CA ASN A 907 -13.06 -38.41 -14.87
C ASN A 907 -11.96 -37.46 -15.40
N VAL A 908 -10.73 -37.55 -14.88
CA VAL A 908 -9.58 -36.82 -15.44
C VAL A 908 -9.42 -37.21 -16.92
N ILE A 909 -9.33 -36.20 -17.79
CA ILE A 909 -9.32 -36.26 -19.26
C ILE A 909 -10.69 -36.53 -19.90
N ASP A 910 -11.56 -37.29 -19.24
CA ASP A 910 -12.91 -37.54 -19.75
C ASP A 910 -13.82 -36.31 -19.62
N ASP A 911 -13.69 -35.55 -18.52
CA ASP A 911 -14.31 -34.25 -18.32
C ASP A 911 -13.32 -33.13 -18.70
N ALA A 912 -13.50 -32.56 -19.89
CA ALA A 912 -12.63 -31.52 -20.43
C ALA A 912 -12.55 -30.27 -19.54
N TRP A 913 -13.70 -29.78 -19.04
CA TRP A 913 -13.76 -28.55 -18.25
C TRP A 913 -13.30 -28.77 -16.82
N GLY A 914 -13.64 -29.90 -16.20
CA GLY A 914 -13.13 -30.23 -14.87
C GLY A 914 -11.62 -30.52 -14.88
N THR A 915 -11.10 -31.14 -15.94
CA THR A 915 -9.65 -31.32 -16.13
C THR A 915 -8.94 -29.99 -16.32
N TYR A 916 -9.53 -29.08 -17.12
CA TYR A 916 -9.02 -27.72 -17.30
C TYR A 916 -8.96 -26.95 -15.98
N ALA A 917 -10.05 -26.96 -15.20
CA ALA A 917 -10.11 -26.29 -13.90
C ALA A 917 -9.04 -26.83 -12.93
N LEU A 918 -8.88 -28.16 -12.87
CA LEU A 918 -7.89 -28.80 -12.01
C LEU A 918 -6.46 -28.39 -12.39
N VAL A 919 -6.10 -28.47 -13.68
CA VAL A 919 -4.76 -28.09 -14.14
C VAL A 919 -4.51 -26.59 -13.95
N THR A 920 -5.52 -25.74 -14.14
CA THR A 920 -5.43 -24.30 -13.88
C THR A 920 -5.12 -24.01 -12.41
N VAL A 921 -5.81 -24.69 -11.48
CA VAL A 921 -5.58 -24.51 -10.03
C VAL A 921 -4.19 -25.03 -9.62
N ILE A 922 -3.74 -26.15 -10.18
CA ILE A 922 -2.38 -26.67 -9.96
C ILE A 922 -1.33 -25.65 -10.37
N LEU A 923 -1.48 -25.08 -11.57
CA LEU A 923 -0.50 -24.17 -12.15
C LEU A 923 -0.59 -22.75 -11.59
N SER A 924 -1.65 -22.43 -10.85
CA SER A 924 -1.77 -21.19 -10.06
C SER A 924 -1.10 -21.24 -8.69
N TYR A 925 -0.30 -22.28 -8.39
CA TYR A 925 0.34 -22.48 -7.10
C TYR A 925 1.14 -21.26 -6.63
N PRO A 926 1.22 -21.01 -5.31
CA PRO A 926 1.96 -19.88 -4.78
C PRO A 926 3.47 -20.14 -4.91
N TYR A 927 4.11 -19.56 -5.94
CA TYR A 927 5.50 -19.85 -6.30
C TYR A 927 6.50 -19.25 -5.31
N CYS A 928 7.22 -20.11 -4.58
CA CYS A 928 8.12 -19.70 -3.49
C CYS A 928 9.55 -19.34 -3.93
N HIS A 929 9.90 -19.46 -5.21
CA HIS A 929 11.27 -19.33 -5.70
C HIS A 929 11.95 -18.01 -5.35
N ALA A 930 11.24 -16.89 -5.46
CA ALA A 930 11.79 -15.58 -5.10
C ALA A 930 12.22 -15.51 -3.61
N ILE A 931 11.42 -16.12 -2.73
CA ILE A 931 11.71 -16.19 -1.28
C ILE A 931 12.95 -17.07 -1.06
N VAL A 932 13.00 -18.24 -1.70
CA VAL A 932 14.10 -19.19 -1.50
C VAL A 932 15.43 -18.68 -2.09
N VAL A 933 15.42 -17.99 -3.23
CA VAL A 933 16.63 -17.31 -3.77
C VAL A 933 17.13 -16.25 -2.80
N GLY A 934 16.22 -15.40 -2.28
CA GLY A 934 16.56 -14.41 -1.26
C GLY A 934 17.08 -15.05 0.04
N TRP A 935 16.54 -16.21 0.39
CA TRP A 935 16.96 -17.00 1.56
C TRP A 935 18.40 -17.54 1.40
N THR A 936 18.73 -18.11 0.23
CA THR A 936 20.10 -18.54 -0.11
C THR A 936 21.09 -17.39 -0.01
N SER A 937 20.75 -16.23 -0.58
CA SER A 937 21.61 -15.03 -0.54
C SER A 937 21.84 -14.56 0.89
N ARG A 938 20.80 -14.51 1.72
CA ARG A 938 20.90 -14.09 3.12
C ARG A 938 21.77 -15.04 3.95
N ASN A 939 21.63 -16.34 3.75
CA ASN A 939 22.34 -17.34 4.53
C ASN A 939 23.81 -17.57 4.10
N SER A 940 24.24 -17.01 2.96
CA SER A 940 25.61 -17.16 2.44
C SER A 940 26.64 -16.16 3.02
N ASN A 941 26.20 -15.12 3.75
CA ASN A 941 26.99 -14.17 4.58
C ASN A 941 28.30 -13.55 3.99
N SER A 942 28.60 -13.66 2.70
CA SER A 942 29.66 -12.92 2.00
C SER A 942 29.35 -12.76 0.50
N VAL A 943 29.79 -11.67 -0.12
CA VAL A 943 29.39 -11.31 -1.51
C VAL A 943 29.93 -12.29 -2.54
N GLY A 944 31.18 -12.73 -2.37
CA GLY A 944 31.76 -13.80 -3.17
C GLY A 944 30.96 -15.11 -3.08
N ALA A 945 30.60 -15.54 -1.85
CA ALA A 945 29.83 -16.77 -1.65
C ALA A 945 28.39 -16.65 -2.17
N ARG A 946 27.73 -15.49 -2.00
CA ARG A 946 26.34 -15.27 -2.47
C ARG A 946 26.15 -15.54 -3.96
N SER A 947 27.09 -15.07 -4.79
CA SER A 947 27.02 -15.26 -6.25
C SER A 947 27.07 -16.73 -6.65
N VAL A 948 27.92 -17.51 -5.95
CA VAL A 948 28.10 -18.94 -6.19
C VAL A 948 26.93 -19.74 -5.62
N SER A 949 26.50 -19.45 -4.40
CA SER A 949 25.39 -20.14 -3.74
C SER A 949 24.07 -19.96 -4.48
N ALA A 950 23.81 -18.77 -5.03
CA ALA A 950 22.64 -18.52 -5.85
C ALA A 950 22.65 -19.37 -7.14
N ALA A 951 23.82 -19.52 -7.77
CA ALA A 951 23.97 -20.39 -8.93
C ALA A 951 23.82 -21.86 -8.57
N LEU A 952 24.44 -22.35 -7.49
CA LEU A 952 24.27 -23.72 -7.02
C LEU A 952 22.82 -24.06 -6.66
N TYR A 953 22.09 -23.10 -6.07
CA TYR A 953 20.66 -23.22 -5.85
C TYR A 953 19.90 -23.37 -7.18
N ASN A 954 20.14 -22.49 -8.15
CA ASN A 954 19.46 -22.53 -9.45
C ASN A 954 19.79 -23.83 -10.22
N MET A 955 21.05 -24.26 -10.20
CA MET A 955 21.48 -25.55 -10.71
C MET A 955 20.72 -26.70 -10.04
N SER A 956 20.49 -26.65 -8.73
CA SER A 956 19.71 -27.66 -8.01
C SER A 956 18.28 -27.73 -8.53
N VAL A 957 17.63 -26.58 -8.75
CA VAL A 957 16.29 -26.49 -9.37
C VAL A 957 16.28 -27.14 -10.75
N GLN A 958 17.28 -26.84 -11.58
CA GLN A 958 17.39 -27.39 -12.93
C GLN A 958 17.58 -28.91 -12.94
N VAL A 959 18.40 -29.45 -12.02
CA VAL A 959 18.57 -30.90 -11.87
C VAL A 959 17.26 -31.57 -11.45
N GLY A 960 16.49 -30.92 -10.59
CA GLY A 960 15.14 -31.37 -10.21
C GLY A 960 14.21 -31.48 -11.40
N ASP A 961 14.15 -30.44 -12.22
CA ASP A 961 13.33 -30.40 -13.42
C ASP A 961 13.74 -31.44 -14.48
N ILE A 962 15.02 -31.76 -14.62
CA ILE A 962 15.48 -32.88 -15.47
C ILE A 962 14.82 -34.18 -15.00
N GLY A 963 14.83 -34.43 -13.68
CA GLY A 963 14.15 -35.58 -13.09
C GLY A 963 12.64 -35.58 -13.37
N ALA A 964 12.00 -34.41 -13.33
CA ALA A 964 10.57 -34.24 -13.55
C ALA A 964 10.12 -34.67 -14.95
N PHE A 965 10.90 -34.39 -16.00
CA PHE A 965 10.55 -34.74 -17.39
C PHE A 965 10.45 -36.23 -17.66
N PHE A 966 11.08 -37.07 -16.84
CA PHE A 966 11.00 -38.53 -16.99
C PHE A 966 9.83 -39.17 -16.22
N ILE A 967 9.01 -38.36 -15.54
CA ILE A 967 7.87 -38.82 -14.75
C ILE A 967 6.67 -39.16 -15.63
N TYR A 968 6.29 -38.27 -16.56
CA TYR A 968 5.23 -38.55 -17.53
C TYR A 968 5.82 -39.30 -18.72
N ARG A 969 5.27 -40.48 -19.00
CA ARG A 969 5.75 -41.37 -20.05
C ARG A 969 4.61 -41.79 -20.97
N GLU A 970 4.98 -42.20 -22.18
CA GLU A 970 4.03 -42.56 -23.22
C GLU A 970 3.16 -43.76 -22.87
N ASP A 971 3.71 -44.77 -22.18
CA ASP A 971 3.00 -45.96 -21.70
C ASP A 971 1.97 -45.66 -20.59
N ASP A 972 2.04 -44.46 -20.00
CA ASP A 972 1.14 -44.01 -18.93
C ASP A 972 0.08 -43.01 -19.46
N LYS A 973 0.06 -42.74 -20.78
CA LYS A 973 -0.97 -41.93 -21.43
C LYS A 973 -2.34 -42.63 -21.35
N PRO A 974 -3.46 -41.88 -21.34
CA PRO A 974 -3.52 -40.42 -21.30
C PRO A 974 -3.51 -39.87 -19.85
N LYS A 975 -3.91 -40.66 -18.84
CA LYS A 975 -4.18 -40.18 -17.47
C LYS A 975 -2.95 -40.05 -16.55
N TYR A 976 -1.79 -40.54 -16.97
CA TYR A 976 -0.52 -40.47 -16.24
C TYR A 976 -0.60 -40.94 -14.77
N ARG A 977 -1.30 -42.05 -14.50
CA ARG A 977 -1.59 -42.49 -13.12
C ARG A 977 -0.32 -42.86 -12.36
N ARG A 978 0.65 -43.49 -13.02
CA ARG A 978 1.94 -43.84 -12.42
C ARG A 978 2.74 -42.55 -12.14
N GLY A 979 2.82 -41.66 -13.11
CA GLY A 979 3.45 -40.35 -12.96
C GLY A 979 2.88 -39.54 -11.80
N ASN A 980 1.55 -39.42 -11.73
CA ASN A 980 0.84 -38.71 -10.67
C ASN A 980 1.06 -39.33 -9.28
N THR A 981 1.28 -40.65 -9.18
CA THR A 981 1.64 -41.29 -7.91
C THR A 981 3.02 -40.83 -7.46
N ASN A 982 4.01 -40.78 -8.36
CA ASN A 982 5.35 -40.32 -8.05
C ASN A 982 5.33 -38.84 -7.62
N LEU A 983 4.58 -37.99 -8.32
CA LEU A 983 4.44 -36.57 -7.96
C LEU A 983 3.81 -36.40 -6.57
N LEU A 984 2.82 -37.22 -6.22
CA LEU A 984 2.19 -37.17 -4.90
C LEU A 984 3.18 -37.51 -3.78
N ILE A 985 3.98 -38.56 -3.95
CA ILE A 985 5.01 -38.98 -2.99
C ILE A 985 6.06 -37.87 -2.83
N ILE A 986 6.58 -37.35 -3.96
CA ILE A 986 7.58 -36.29 -3.95
C ILE A 986 7.04 -35.04 -3.25
N ASN A 987 5.79 -34.66 -3.50
CA ASN A 987 5.18 -33.48 -2.88
C ASN A 987 5.05 -33.62 -1.35
N ILE A 988 4.73 -34.82 -0.83
CA ILE A 988 4.72 -35.09 0.61
C ILE A 988 6.14 -34.98 1.19
N VAL A 989 7.14 -35.54 0.51
CA VAL A 989 8.55 -35.43 0.92
C VAL A 989 9.00 -33.97 0.99
N VAL A 990 8.59 -33.13 0.03
CA VAL A 990 8.90 -31.68 0.04
C VAL A 990 8.38 -30.98 1.29
N ILE A 991 7.17 -31.31 1.77
CA ILE A 991 6.62 -30.73 3.02
C ILE A 991 7.55 -31.06 4.19
N PHE A 992 8.00 -32.30 4.31
CA PHE A 992 8.92 -32.71 5.36
C PHE A 992 10.30 -32.06 5.23
N ILE A 993 10.78 -31.82 4.00
CA ILE A 993 12.04 -31.10 3.75
C ILE A 993 11.93 -29.66 4.26
N PHE A 994 10.83 -28.94 4.00
CA PHE A 994 10.62 -27.59 4.55
C PHE A 994 10.60 -27.61 6.09
N LEU A 995 9.87 -28.53 6.71
CA LEU A 995 9.85 -28.66 8.18
C LEU A 995 11.24 -28.98 8.74
N GLY A 996 11.99 -29.87 8.08
CA GLY A 996 13.36 -30.23 8.43
C GLY A 996 14.32 -29.04 8.33
N ALA A 997 14.22 -28.25 7.26
CA ALA A 997 15.02 -27.03 7.09
C ALA A 997 14.72 -26.01 8.20
N LYS A 998 13.45 -25.81 8.56
CA LYS A 998 13.07 -24.94 9.70
C LYS A 998 13.68 -25.43 11.00
N ALA A 999 13.49 -26.71 11.31
CA ALA A 999 14.02 -27.32 12.54
C ALA A 999 15.55 -27.18 12.60
N TYR A 1000 16.24 -27.40 11.49
CA TYR A 1000 17.69 -27.27 11.37
C TYR A 1000 18.15 -25.84 11.68
N TYR A 1001 17.61 -24.82 11.01
CA TYR A 1001 18.06 -23.44 11.21
C TYR A 1001 17.68 -22.89 12.59
N VAL A 1002 16.49 -23.22 13.11
CA VAL A 1002 16.09 -22.86 14.49
C VAL A 1002 17.03 -23.51 15.50
N TYR A 1003 17.36 -24.79 15.32
CA TYR A 1003 18.31 -25.50 16.19
C TYR A 1003 19.70 -24.86 16.15
N GLN A 1004 20.22 -24.55 14.96
CA GLN A 1004 21.55 -23.93 14.83
C GLN A 1004 21.59 -22.53 15.45
N ASN A 1005 20.56 -21.70 15.25
CA ASN A 1005 20.46 -20.40 15.89
C ASN A 1005 20.43 -20.54 17.42
N LYS A 1006 19.57 -21.41 17.97
CA LYS A 1006 19.52 -21.66 19.43
C LYS A 1006 20.84 -22.19 20.00
N ARG A 1007 21.52 -23.09 19.29
CA ARG A 1007 22.84 -23.58 19.69
C ARG A 1007 23.87 -22.45 19.72
N ARG A 1008 23.88 -21.58 18.71
CA ARG A 1008 24.79 -20.42 18.64
C ARG A 1008 24.47 -19.39 19.71
N ASP A 1009 23.20 -19.10 19.96
CA ASP A 1009 22.78 -18.20 21.04
C ASP A 1009 23.26 -18.70 22.40
N ARG A 1010 23.16 -20.01 22.68
CA ARG A 1010 23.69 -20.60 23.93
C ARG A 1010 25.19 -20.40 24.06
N ILE A 1011 25.95 -20.64 23.00
CA ILE A 1011 27.42 -20.49 23.01
C ILE A 1011 27.78 -19.01 23.14
N TRP A 1012 27.17 -18.14 22.35
CA TRP A 1012 27.42 -16.70 22.34
C TRP A 1012 27.08 -16.03 23.67
N ASN A 1013 25.92 -16.39 24.25
CA ASN A 1013 25.48 -15.82 25.52
C ASN A 1013 26.29 -16.34 26.72
N ALA A 1014 26.96 -17.50 26.59
CA ALA A 1014 27.88 -18.01 27.60
C ALA A 1014 29.25 -17.32 27.58
N MET A 1015 29.62 -16.62 26.50
CA MET A 1015 30.85 -15.83 26.42
C MET A 1015 30.70 -14.51 27.16
N THR A 1016 31.76 -14.09 27.86
CA THR A 1016 31.93 -12.75 28.42
C THR A 1016 32.08 -11.70 27.31
N GLU A 1017 31.91 -10.43 27.64
CA GLU A 1017 32.00 -9.33 26.67
C GLU A 1017 33.39 -9.21 26.04
N GLU A 1018 34.44 -9.44 26.84
CA GLU A 1018 35.83 -9.49 26.38
C GLU A 1018 36.07 -10.65 25.41
N GLU A 1019 35.51 -11.83 25.68
CA GLU A 1019 35.59 -13.00 24.80
C GLU A 1019 34.84 -12.79 23.48
N ARG A 1020 33.67 -12.13 23.51
CA ARG A 1020 32.92 -11.78 22.29
C ARG A 1020 33.70 -10.80 21.43
N ASN A 1021 34.26 -9.76 22.03
CA ASN A 1021 35.07 -8.77 21.32
C ASN A 1021 36.36 -9.39 20.75
N HIS A 1022 36.99 -10.29 21.51
CA HIS A 1022 38.13 -11.07 21.02
C HIS A 1022 37.74 -11.97 19.84
N TYR A 1023 36.60 -12.68 19.91
CA TYR A 1023 36.11 -13.51 18.81
C TYR A 1023 35.84 -12.68 17.56
N ILE A 1024 35.14 -11.54 17.67
CA ILE A 1024 34.82 -10.68 16.52
C ILE A 1024 36.09 -10.21 15.81
N LYS A 1025 37.13 -9.82 16.58
CA LYS A 1025 38.39 -9.29 16.04
C LYS A 1025 39.34 -10.36 15.50
N ASN A 1026 39.38 -11.54 16.11
CA ASN A 1026 40.43 -12.53 15.87
C ASN A 1026 39.94 -13.88 15.31
N THR A 1027 38.64 -14.06 15.06
CA THR A 1027 38.12 -15.33 14.57
C THR A 1027 38.61 -15.68 13.16
N THR A 1028 38.92 -16.96 12.95
CA THR A 1028 39.19 -17.54 11.63
C THR A 1028 37.91 -18.00 10.93
N ASP A 1029 36.77 -18.00 11.63
CA ASP A 1029 35.49 -18.42 11.07
C ASP A 1029 35.00 -17.39 10.04
N GLN A 1030 34.58 -17.89 8.87
CA GLN A 1030 34.12 -17.07 7.75
C GLN A 1030 32.69 -17.41 7.34
N GLY A 1031 31.98 -16.41 6.82
CA GLY A 1031 30.66 -16.58 6.24
C GLY A 1031 29.63 -17.14 7.23
N SER A 1032 28.93 -18.19 6.83
CA SER A 1032 27.87 -18.83 7.60
C SER A 1032 28.36 -19.53 8.87
N ASN A 1033 29.66 -19.80 9.00
CA ASN A 1033 30.25 -20.52 10.12
C ASN A 1033 30.47 -19.65 11.38
N ARG A 1034 30.39 -18.32 11.27
CA ARG A 1034 30.62 -17.45 12.42
C ARG A 1034 29.55 -17.59 13.51
N LEU A 1035 29.97 -17.48 14.77
CA LEU A 1035 29.09 -17.56 15.94
C LEU A 1035 28.19 -16.34 16.13
N ASP A 1036 28.56 -15.18 15.60
CA ASP A 1036 27.74 -13.94 15.58
C ASP A 1036 26.71 -13.93 14.44
N PHE A 1037 26.78 -14.87 13.50
CA PHE A 1037 25.83 -14.99 12.41
C PHE A 1037 24.57 -15.77 12.83
N ARG A 1038 23.39 -15.27 12.39
CA ARG A 1038 22.10 -15.95 12.56
C ARG A 1038 21.48 -16.27 11.21
N PHE A 1039 21.11 -17.53 11.04
CA PHE A 1039 20.42 -17.99 9.84
C PHE A 1039 19.02 -17.40 9.80
N ALA A 1040 18.62 -16.89 8.64
CA ALA A 1040 17.22 -16.69 8.36
C ALA A 1040 16.54 -18.07 8.22
N HIS A 1041 15.27 -18.13 8.59
CA HIS A 1041 14.40 -19.27 8.36
C HIS A 1041 12.96 -18.80 8.15
#